data_AF-A0A8H7G3C3-F1
#
_entry.id   AF-A0A8H7G3C3-F1
#
_cell.length_a   1.000
_cell.length_b   1.000
_cell.length_c   1.000
_cell.angle_alpha   90.00
_cell.angle_beta   90.00
_cell.angle_gamma   90.00
#
_symmetry.space_group_name_H-M   'P 1'
#
loop_
_entity.id
_entity.type
_entity.pdbx_description
1 polymer ?
#
loop_
_entity_poly.entity_id
_entity_poly.type
_entity_poly.pdbx_seq_one_letter_code
_entity_poly.pdbx_strand_id
1 'polypeptide(L)'
;MLNFAIVGVFTVMWLAWSWTEGHERDWRRGGMGKGRGPGNRHSPGSGGSPWGKGKMDRLRWKQARYEQLLMSIPSAESAMNTSRVLSAHSHLAGSDADYTSALHMLSFFQNSFNISLPSTSSSSSASEPTVLPIYKAGSPESRNAILKLSEQTAPSAWIDTYFPLLNTPTAPPVVQLIGENGEVVWEAEGEPDCAGVAAFHGLSRGGDVSGELVFAGGGTPEDFAKLEQEGIDLKGKVVLAQYGGNYRGMKVKAASDAGAAAILLFSSPAEDGLVTIANGYAAYPSGPARNASAVQRGSVQYLSVYPGDPGTRGRPAYEDTKRDWEKDGEQEIPWGEENLAGIVSAPIGWADAERLLEAAKVKGRVRVVNSVDTKVTPIWNVMAAIPGHNKDEVVILGNHRDAWVNGAGDPVSGTVSTHEVIRAFSALREHGWTPMRTIIFASWDAEEYSLVGSTEWAEDFGAWIGGRVVAYLNIDMSVSGSQWSAWGSPSLAHLIRRTAMDVPHPTEAGKTLWDARADEGPFYGLDSKTSSLHDMGRHSSEQEEGTGVLPLGSGSDYTVFLQHLGVASTDQGFARTASDAVFHYHSCLDDERWQETYADPGFHKHVAVAKHHGLMALRLVNAIVLPLNTTQYALELQSYLDAAEAIISPSMLLEHVLDFSRLRTAINQLVDASEELDEEKGEADSHFRDLLYALVRPHMRHRDTWRRIKRGVSYWFNALFCVGGCGTESRKQHEKMERDQLMRDTGYWVEVAFKSADVEEGLSAHVDRLRGLAAPRLTNTRGDGDGFMDNDCDHDLNSEPVRKLIKAAKRVRRANRKLVAFERGFINEEGLPGREWYKHLGVAPGYWLGYGATTLPGITEALTLKKNATLAEHEAERLASHIEKMRPSGFRLPGPLFVTDHHHVSLSKETLVLTSFSWISGFALVGGVKCADYGTFAKYAVVDRIQLLLAPAYIDGLHLAAFSLGGLTTWRFAVFPTLTSLILLHLPEPPRSSFNERVSPGQIILVTSAGGSIAIIAIQLCVVQGANVHIRMNGSVEKINNAVEIRAKGCLCYKYGAHLAELIKQDSIKHVDVVIDSAGGEQLMTQFGKVFKQAVIVVCYGM
;
A
#
# COMPACT_ATOMS: atom_id res chain seq x y z
N MET A 1 -26.00 24.22 1.53
CA MET A 1 -25.16 23.22 0.80
C MET A 1 -24.49 23.75 -0.49
N LEU A 2 -24.61 25.04 -0.86
CA LEU A 2 -23.81 25.64 -1.95
C LEU A 2 -22.43 26.18 -1.47
N ASN A 3 -22.25 26.35 -0.16
CA ASN A 3 -21.04 26.90 0.49
C ASN A 3 -19.78 26.03 0.37
N PHE A 4 -19.91 24.72 0.07
CA PHE A 4 -18.81 23.76 0.08
C PHE A 4 -17.99 23.71 -1.20
N ALA A 5 -18.48 24.29 -2.29
CA ALA A 5 -17.81 24.26 -3.58
C ALA A 5 -16.92 25.49 -3.83
N ILE A 6 -17.13 26.56 -3.07
CA ILE A 6 -16.48 27.87 -3.30
C ILE A 6 -15.18 27.99 -2.49
N VAL A 7 -15.09 27.35 -1.30
CA VAL A 7 -13.87 27.32 -0.47
C VAL A 7 -12.72 26.60 -1.19
N GLY A 8 -12.99 25.48 -1.86
CA GLY A 8 -11.98 24.77 -2.66
C GLY A 8 -11.48 25.57 -3.87
N VAL A 9 -12.31 26.43 -4.47
CA VAL A 9 -11.92 27.29 -5.60
C VAL A 9 -11.04 28.46 -5.12
N PHE A 10 -11.32 29.04 -3.94
CA PHE A 10 -10.51 30.12 -3.38
C PHE A 10 -9.17 29.66 -2.82
N THR A 11 -9.06 28.45 -2.28
CA THR A 11 -7.77 27.89 -1.87
C THR A 11 -6.84 27.69 -3.05
N VAL A 12 -7.33 27.21 -4.20
CA VAL A 12 -6.47 27.12 -5.39
C VAL A 12 -6.26 28.45 -6.11
N MET A 13 -7.17 29.43 -6.00
CA MET A 13 -6.89 30.79 -6.45
C MET A 13 -5.89 31.54 -5.52
N TRP A 14 -5.89 31.25 -4.21
CA TRP A 14 -4.88 31.74 -3.26
C TRP A 14 -3.55 31.04 -3.48
N LEU A 15 -3.52 29.71 -3.66
CA LEU A 15 -2.33 28.95 -4.08
C LEU A 15 -1.80 29.41 -5.44
N ALA A 16 -2.66 29.92 -6.34
CA ALA A 16 -2.30 30.56 -7.61
C ALA A 16 -1.76 32.00 -7.44
N TRP A 17 -2.14 32.73 -6.39
CA TRP A 17 -1.65 34.08 -6.09
C TRP A 17 -0.35 34.07 -5.26
N SER A 18 -0.25 33.24 -4.21
CA SER A 18 1.03 32.92 -3.54
C SER A 18 1.99 32.13 -4.45
N TRP A 19 1.50 31.65 -5.60
CA TRP A 19 2.29 31.17 -6.74
C TRP A 19 3.03 32.27 -7.53
N THR A 20 2.69 33.56 -7.37
CA THR A 20 3.18 34.64 -8.26
C THR A 20 3.92 35.79 -7.58
N GLU A 21 3.73 36.11 -6.30
CA GLU A 21 4.31 37.35 -5.70
C GLU A 21 5.30 37.15 -4.53
N GLY A 22 5.65 35.91 -4.16
CA GLY A 22 6.48 35.65 -2.96
C GLY A 22 8.00 35.85 -3.08
N HIS A 23 8.57 36.19 -4.24
CA HIS A 23 10.03 36.05 -4.45
C HIS A 23 10.76 37.24 -5.10
N GLU A 24 10.23 38.47 -4.99
CA GLU A 24 10.93 39.67 -5.53
C GLU A 24 11.44 40.68 -4.49
N ARG A 25 11.22 40.48 -3.18
CA ARG A 25 11.61 41.50 -2.18
C ARG A 25 12.83 41.21 -1.31
N ASP A 26 13.30 39.97 -1.17
CA ASP A 26 14.37 39.65 -0.20
C ASP A 26 15.74 39.28 -0.77
N TRP A 27 16.02 39.53 -2.06
CA TRP A 27 17.36 39.29 -2.65
C TRP A 27 18.00 40.53 -3.27
N ARG A 28 17.76 41.72 -2.71
CA ARG A 28 18.44 42.98 -3.10
C ARG A 28 19.21 43.71 -1.98
N ARG A 29 19.45 43.07 -0.83
CA ARG A 29 20.33 43.64 0.21
C ARG A 29 21.30 42.59 0.75
N GLY A 30 22.47 42.54 0.12
CA GLY A 30 23.66 41.79 0.56
C GLY A 30 24.72 41.80 -0.54
N GLY A 31 25.67 42.74 -0.48
CA GLY A 31 26.88 42.75 -1.33
C GLY A 31 27.78 41.53 -1.03
N MET A 32 28.80 41.16 -1.79
CA MET A 32 29.73 41.86 -2.68
C MET A 32 30.36 40.83 -3.64
N GLY A 33 30.96 41.29 -4.75
CA GLY A 33 31.98 40.50 -5.47
C GLY A 33 32.05 40.78 -6.98
N LYS A 34 32.69 41.88 -7.37
CA LYS A 34 32.99 42.21 -8.77
C LYS A 34 34.12 41.31 -9.30
N GLY A 35 33.91 40.67 -10.45
CA GLY A 35 34.97 40.10 -11.30
C GLY A 35 34.56 40.20 -12.77
N ARG A 36 35.23 41.08 -13.53
CA ARG A 36 35.03 41.28 -14.99
C ARG A 36 35.98 40.37 -15.77
N GLY A 37 35.50 39.79 -16.87
CA GLY A 37 36.30 39.22 -17.97
C GLY A 37 35.50 39.28 -19.30
N PRO A 38 36.07 39.67 -20.46
CA PRO A 38 35.30 40.08 -21.66
C PRO A 38 35.29 39.07 -22.83
N GLY A 39 34.28 39.20 -23.71
CA GLY A 39 34.23 38.68 -25.10
C GLY A 39 33.62 37.27 -25.24
N ASN A 40 32.73 36.94 -26.18
CA ASN A 40 32.46 37.53 -27.50
C ASN A 40 31.03 37.16 -27.97
N ARG A 41 30.37 38.05 -28.74
CA ARG A 41 29.06 37.84 -29.38
C ARG A 41 29.26 37.37 -30.82
N HIS A 42 28.50 36.37 -31.28
CA HIS A 42 27.82 36.37 -32.59
C HIS A 42 26.73 35.30 -32.65
N SER A 43 25.52 35.71 -33.02
CA SER A 43 24.41 34.90 -33.54
C SER A 43 24.11 35.39 -34.97
N PRO A 44 23.51 34.57 -35.87
CA PRO A 44 22.04 34.61 -36.09
C PRO A 44 21.47 33.19 -36.30
N GLY A 45 20.21 32.81 -36.08
CA GLY A 45 18.90 33.44 -36.30
C GLY A 45 17.96 32.34 -36.83
N SER A 46 17.01 31.85 -36.01
CA SER A 46 15.54 31.80 -36.21
C SER A 46 14.99 30.78 -37.23
N GLY A 47 13.97 29.98 -36.93
CA GLY A 47 13.02 30.06 -35.82
C GLY A 47 12.08 28.85 -35.72
N GLY A 48 11.47 28.75 -34.54
CA GLY A 48 10.45 27.77 -34.17
C GLY A 48 10.17 27.91 -32.67
N SER A 49 9.14 28.67 -32.30
CA SER A 49 8.87 29.05 -30.90
C SER A 49 8.36 27.86 -30.06
N PRO A 50 8.87 27.60 -28.84
CA PRO A 50 8.32 26.63 -27.91
C PRO A 50 7.59 27.31 -26.75
N TRP A 51 6.39 27.87 -26.96
CA TRP A 51 5.60 28.52 -25.91
C TRP A 51 4.44 27.65 -25.36
N GLY A 52 4.65 26.33 -25.27
CA GLY A 52 3.64 25.37 -24.75
C GLY A 52 4.04 24.54 -23.53
N LYS A 53 5.34 24.35 -23.24
CA LYS A 53 5.82 23.34 -22.26
C LYS A 53 6.14 23.88 -20.84
N GLY A 54 6.53 25.14 -20.69
CA GLY A 54 7.23 25.63 -19.48
C GLY A 54 6.44 25.91 -18.18
N LYS A 55 5.20 25.41 -18.01
CA LYS A 55 4.40 25.67 -16.79
C LYS A 55 3.82 24.42 -16.09
N MET A 56 3.64 23.31 -16.80
CA MET A 56 3.44 22.00 -16.15
C MET A 56 4.70 21.62 -15.35
N ASP A 57 5.86 22.05 -15.85
CA ASP A 57 7.13 22.03 -15.13
C ASP A 57 7.07 22.79 -13.79
N ARG A 58 6.26 23.86 -13.63
CA ARG A 58 6.24 24.68 -12.40
C ARG A 58 5.45 24.08 -11.23
N LEU A 59 4.35 23.36 -11.49
CA LEU A 59 3.61 22.64 -10.43
C LEU A 59 4.39 21.40 -9.99
N ARG A 60 4.91 20.64 -10.95
CA ARG A 60 5.86 19.55 -10.67
C ARG A 60 7.08 20.06 -9.91
N TRP A 61 7.57 21.25 -10.23
CA TRP A 61 8.69 21.90 -9.53
C TRP A 61 8.38 22.29 -8.07
N LYS A 62 7.16 22.74 -7.73
CA LYS A 62 6.81 23.01 -6.32
C LYS A 62 6.62 21.73 -5.50
N GLN A 63 5.97 20.71 -6.06
CA GLN A 63 5.84 19.42 -5.37
C GLN A 63 7.21 18.77 -5.17
N ALA A 64 8.05 18.76 -6.20
CA ALA A 64 9.43 18.29 -6.10
C ALA A 64 10.23 19.08 -5.06
N ARG A 65 9.97 20.39 -4.89
CA ARG A 65 10.60 21.20 -3.83
C ARG A 65 10.14 20.79 -2.42
N TYR A 66 8.86 20.47 -2.22
CA TYR A 66 8.39 19.97 -0.92
C TYR A 66 8.92 18.57 -0.63
N GLU A 67 8.92 17.67 -1.61
CA GLU A 67 9.55 16.36 -1.46
C GLU A 67 11.04 16.50 -1.16
N GLN A 68 11.77 17.38 -1.86
CA GLN A 68 13.18 17.67 -1.60
C GLN A 68 13.41 18.26 -0.20
N LEU A 69 12.57 19.20 0.25
CA LEU A 69 12.66 19.77 1.60
C LEU A 69 12.43 18.68 2.65
N LEU A 70 11.34 17.92 2.53
CA LEU A 70 11.04 16.79 3.43
C LEU A 70 12.21 15.81 3.49
N MET A 71 12.76 15.43 2.34
CA MET A 71 13.88 14.49 2.23
C MET A 71 15.20 15.02 2.80
N SER A 72 15.31 16.33 3.04
CA SER A 72 16.51 16.97 3.59
C SER A 72 16.51 17.13 5.11
N ILE A 73 15.36 16.95 5.78
CA ILE A 73 15.22 17.18 7.21
C ILE A 73 15.72 15.98 8.05
N PRO A 74 15.31 14.72 7.78
CA PRO A 74 15.78 13.58 8.55
C PRO A 74 17.30 13.44 8.52
N SER A 75 17.93 13.39 9.69
CA SER A 75 19.38 13.28 9.84
C SER A 75 19.80 12.26 10.90
N ALA A 76 20.95 11.63 10.67
CA ALA A 76 21.50 10.61 11.56
C ALA A 76 21.79 11.15 12.97
N GLU A 77 22.32 12.38 13.05
CA GLU A 77 22.62 13.03 14.32
C GLU A 77 21.35 13.29 15.13
N SER A 78 20.29 13.77 14.48
CA SER A 78 18.99 13.99 15.14
C SER A 78 18.38 12.67 15.60
N ALA A 79 18.34 11.67 14.71
CA ALA A 79 17.80 10.36 15.01
C ALA A 79 18.52 9.68 16.20
N MET A 80 19.85 9.65 16.18
CA MET A 80 20.65 9.07 17.26
C MET A 80 20.45 9.81 18.60
N ASN A 81 20.42 11.14 18.59
CA ASN A 81 20.18 11.92 19.81
C ASN A 81 18.78 11.68 20.37
N THR A 82 17.77 11.57 19.50
CA THR A 82 16.41 11.24 19.91
C THR A 82 16.34 9.82 20.48
N SER A 83 16.97 8.83 19.84
CA SER A 83 17.03 7.44 20.31
C SER A 83 17.56 7.37 21.74
N ARG A 84 18.77 7.92 21.98
CA ARG A 84 19.39 8.01 23.31
C ARG A 84 18.51 8.62 24.39
N VAL A 85 17.69 9.62 24.05
CA VAL A 85 16.82 10.29 25.03
C VAL A 85 15.61 9.45 25.37
N LEU A 86 14.99 8.84 24.35
CA LEU A 86 13.77 8.05 24.52
C LEU A 86 14.07 6.69 25.15
N SER A 87 15.17 6.03 24.77
CA SER A 87 15.59 4.72 25.30
C SER A 87 16.38 4.80 26.63
N ALA A 88 16.50 6.00 27.23
CA ALA A 88 17.29 6.22 28.45
C ALA A 88 16.67 5.59 29.71
N HIS A 89 15.36 5.39 29.73
CA HIS A 89 14.62 4.90 30.89
C HIS A 89 13.53 3.94 30.44
N SER A 90 13.10 3.07 31.35
CA SER A 90 11.98 2.17 31.08
C SER A 90 10.66 2.95 30.98
N HIS A 91 9.81 2.62 30.01
CA HIS A 91 8.50 3.25 29.83
C HIS A 91 7.41 2.20 29.58
N LEU A 92 7.21 1.34 30.59
CA LEU A 92 6.13 0.35 30.63
C LEU A 92 4.77 1.04 30.62
N ALA A 93 3.84 0.53 29.81
CA ALA A 93 2.49 1.07 29.68
C ALA A 93 1.82 1.31 31.03
N GLY A 94 1.18 2.48 31.17
CA GLY A 94 0.47 2.87 32.40
C GLY A 94 1.35 3.19 33.62
N SER A 95 2.68 3.18 33.47
CA SER A 95 3.61 3.60 34.53
C SER A 95 3.81 5.12 34.57
N ASP A 96 4.30 5.64 35.68
CA ASP A 96 4.66 7.06 35.81
C ASP A 96 5.72 7.51 34.77
N ALA A 97 6.60 6.58 34.37
CA ALA A 97 7.63 6.84 33.38
C ALA A 97 7.05 6.91 31.96
N ASP A 98 6.07 6.06 31.64
CA ASP A 98 5.33 6.19 30.39
C ASP A 98 4.49 7.49 30.36
N TYR A 99 3.80 7.84 31.45
CA TYR A 99 3.09 9.13 31.53
C TYR A 99 4.03 10.32 31.26
N THR A 100 5.25 10.27 31.81
CA THR A 100 6.28 11.30 31.55
C THR A 100 6.66 11.32 30.07
N SER A 101 6.79 10.16 29.43
CA SER A 101 7.05 10.03 27.99
C SER A 101 5.88 10.58 27.15
N ALA A 102 4.63 10.38 27.57
CA ALA A 102 3.45 10.97 26.96
C ALA A 102 3.47 12.50 27.01
N LEU A 103 3.85 13.07 28.16
CA LEU A 103 4.00 14.53 28.33
C LEU A 103 5.14 15.10 27.46
N HIS A 104 6.25 14.37 27.33
CA HIS A 104 7.34 14.75 26.42
C HIS A 104 6.87 14.78 24.96
N MET A 105 6.14 13.75 24.52
CA MET A 105 5.57 13.71 23.17
C MET A 105 4.56 14.84 22.93
N LEU A 106 3.69 15.12 23.90
CA LEU A 106 2.75 16.24 23.82
C LEU A 106 3.49 17.58 23.64
N SER A 107 4.53 17.80 24.44
CA SER A 107 5.37 19.00 24.32
C SER A 107 6.07 19.07 22.97
N PHE A 108 6.59 17.93 22.48
CA PHE A 108 7.23 17.85 21.17
C PHE A 108 6.27 18.22 20.03
N PHE A 109 5.03 17.74 20.05
CA PHE A 109 4.00 18.16 19.09
C PHE A 109 3.68 19.65 19.18
N GLN A 110 3.50 20.16 20.39
CA GLN A 110 3.17 21.57 20.61
C GLN A 110 4.27 22.49 20.08
N ASN A 111 5.53 22.15 20.35
CA ASN A 111 6.68 22.90 19.87
C ASN A 111 6.83 22.78 18.34
N SER A 112 6.71 21.56 17.79
CA SER A 112 6.89 21.31 16.35
C SER A 112 5.86 22.04 15.50
N PHE A 113 4.63 22.23 15.99
CA PHE A 113 3.55 22.85 15.23
C PHE A 113 3.13 24.24 15.74
N ASN A 114 3.94 24.85 16.62
CA ASN A 114 3.70 26.18 17.21
C ASN A 114 2.29 26.30 17.83
N ILE A 115 1.86 25.27 18.55
CA ILE A 115 0.55 25.22 19.19
C ILE A 115 0.61 26.04 20.48
N SER A 116 -0.15 27.13 20.53
CA SER A 116 -0.20 27.99 21.71
C SER A 116 -0.91 27.29 22.86
N LEU A 117 -0.26 27.22 24.02
CA LEU A 117 -0.93 26.83 25.26
C LEU A 117 -2.00 27.88 25.58
N PRO A 118 -3.20 27.48 26.03
CA PRO A 118 -4.22 28.44 26.43
C PRO A 118 -3.68 29.33 27.56
N SER A 119 -3.37 30.59 27.26
CA SER A 119 -3.02 31.58 28.27
C SER A 119 -4.29 31.92 29.05
N THR A 120 -4.27 31.75 30.38
CA THR A 120 -5.30 32.34 31.23
C THR A 120 -5.33 33.84 30.96
N SER A 121 -6.49 34.34 30.51
CA SER A 121 -6.68 35.74 30.17
C SER A 121 -6.41 36.61 31.40
N SER A 122 -5.37 37.45 31.32
CA SER A 122 -5.25 38.76 31.98
C SER A 122 -6.06 38.97 33.26
N SER A 123 -5.68 38.32 34.36
CA SER A 123 -5.85 38.91 35.69
C SER A 123 -4.63 38.56 36.53
N SER A 124 -3.96 39.61 36.98
CA SER A 124 -2.81 39.59 37.86
C SER A 124 -3.14 38.91 39.20
N SER A 125 -2.98 37.60 39.27
CA SER A 125 -2.72 36.87 40.51
C SER A 125 -1.97 35.59 40.15
N ALA A 126 -0.69 35.55 40.49
CA ALA A 126 0.13 34.35 40.41
C ALA A 126 -0.48 33.26 41.29
N SER A 127 -0.91 32.13 40.70
CA SER A 127 -1.01 30.79 41.32
C SER A 127 -1.84 29.75 40.55
N GLU A 128 -2.42 30.03 39.38
CA GLU A 128 -3.10 28.96 38.62
C GLU A 128 -2.15 28.23 37.64
N PRO A 129 -2.05 26.88 37.70
CA PRO A 129 -1.21 26.12 36.79
C PRO A 129 -1.75 26.17 35.35
N THR A 130 -0.85 26.23 34.38
CA THR A 130 -1.17 26.04 32.95
C THR A 130 -1.87 24.70 32.78
N VAL A 131 -3.14 24.72 32.34
CA VAL A 131 -3.92 23.48 32.14
C VAL A 131 -3.46 22.80 30.85
N LEU A 132 -2.81 21.65 30.97
CA LEU A 132 -2.44 20.81 29.83
C LEU A 132 -3.70 20.16 29.22
N PRO A 133 -3.77 19.98 27.88
CA PRO A 133 -4.90 19.36 27.19
C PRO A 133 -4.88 17.83 27.36
N ILE A 134 -5.11 17.37 28.59
CA ILE A 134 -5.21 15.96 28.96
C ILE A 134 -6.67 15.68 29.31
N TYR A 135 -7.31 14.82 28.54
CA TYR A 135 -8.73 14.58 28.63
C TYR A 135 -9.01 13.13 28.99
N LYS A 136 -9.94 12.92 29.92
CA LYS A 136 -10.51 11.59 30.13
C LYS A 136 -11.24 11.17 28.85
N ALA A 137 -10.96 9.98 28.33
CA ALA A 137 -11.67 9.47 27.17
C ALA A 137 -13.19 9.46 27.43
N GLY A 138 -13.98 9.76 26.40
CA GLY A 138 -15.43 9.92 26.50
C GLY A 138 -15.91 11.28 27.04
N SER A 139 -15.04 12.10 27.64
CA SER A 139 -15.38 13.47 28.05
C SER A 139 -15.77 14.35 26.85
N PRO A 140 -16.60 15.40 27.04
CA PRO A 140 -16.91 16.34 25.97
C PRO A 140 -15.66 16.94 25.31
N GLU A 141 -14.61 17.20 26.07
CA GLU A 141 -13.33 17.74 25.60
C GLU A 141 -12.62 16.74 24.67
N SER A 142 -12.41 15.50 25.14
CA SER A 142 -11.84 14.39 24.35
C SER A 142 -12.62 14.18 23.05
N ARG A 143 -13.94 14.00 23.15
CA ARG A 143 -14.80 13.78 21.98
C ARG A 143 -14.78 14.96 21.01
N ASN A 144 -14.77 16.20 21.51
CA ASN A 144 -14.72 17.39 20.66
C ASN A 144 -13.37 17.54 19.93
N ALA A 145 -12.26 17.09 20.51
CA ALA A 145 -10.95 17.15 19.88
C ALA A 145 -10.93 16.42 18.52
N ILE A 146 -11.63 15.28 18.43
CA ILE A 146 -11.77 14.49 17.19
C ILE A 146 -13.03 14.86 16.39
N LEU A 147 -14.21 14.86 17.00
CA LEU A 147 -15.47 15.01 16.25
C LEU A 147 -15.61 16.39 15.60
N LYS A 148 -14.99 17.43 16.17
CA LYS A 148 -14.97 18.79 15.61
C LYS A 148 -13.70 19.13 14.85
N LEU A 149 -12.87 18.14 14.49
CA LEU A 149 -11.64 18.39 13.74
C LEU A 149 -11.89 19.10 12.40
N SER A 150 -13.06 18.90 11.77
CA SER A 150 -13.45 19.64 10.57
C SER A 150 -13.75 21.13 10.79
N GLU A 151 -13.93 21.57 12.02
CA GLU A 151 -14.16 22.97 12.35
C GLU A 151 -12.83 23.70 12.57
N GLN A 152 -11.78 22.98 12.97
CA GLN A 152 -10.47 23.55 13.31
C GLN A 152 -9.72 24.10 12.09
N THR A 153 -8.99 25.20 12.27
CA THR A 153 -8.19 25.86 11.23
C THR A 153 -6.71 25.95 11.55
N ALA A 154 -6.31 25.54 12.77
CA ALA A 154 -4.94 25.56 13.25
C ALA A 154 -4.59 24.18 13.83
N PRO A 155 -3.30 23.82 13.89
CA PRO A 155 -2.88 22.58 14.53
C PRO A 155 -3.29 22.50 16.00
N SER A 156 -3.55 21.29 16.48
CA SER A 156 -3.90 20.99 17.88
C SER A 156 -3.17 19.73 18.36
N ALA A 157 -2.94 19.62 19.67
CA ALA A 157 -2.36 18.43 20.28
C ALA A 157 -2.96 18.22 21.67
N TRP A 158 -3.22 16.96 22.04
CA TRP A 158 -3.88 16.58 23.30
C TRP A 158 -3.53 15.13 23.68
N ILE A 159 -3.92 14.74 24.90
CA ILE A 159 -3.85 13.37 25.39
C ILE A 159 -5.26 12.87 25.69
N ASP A 160 -5.60 11.67 25.23
CA ASP A 160 -6.80 10.94 25.65
C ASP A 160 -6.40 9.83 26.64
N THR A 161 -7.05 9.82 27.81
CA THR A 161 -6.80 8.84 28.88
C THR A 161 -7.88 7.76 28.91
N TYR A 162 -7.47 6.52 28.64
CA TYR A 162 -8.30 5.31 28.77
C TYR A 162 -7.88 4.52 30.01
N PHE A 163 -8.72 3.58 30.44
CA PHE A 163 -8.55 2.82 31.68
C PHE A 163 -8.72 1.32 31.43
N PRO A 164 -7.83 0.66 30.67
CA PRO A 164 -7.88 -0.80 30.44
C PRO A 164 -7.42 -1.62 31.66
N LEU A 165 -7.67 -2.93 31.62
CA LEU A 165 -7.08 -3.91 32.52
C LEU A 165 -5.63 -4.20 32.11
N LEU A 166 -4.66 -3.87 32.96
CA LEU A 166 -3.25 -4.24 32.79
C LEU A 166 -2.77 -5.04 34.00
N ASN A 167 -1.60 -5.65 33.91
CA ASN A 167 -0.94 -6.24 35.07
C ASN A 167 0.55 -5.86 35.12
N THR A 168 1.11 -5.76 36.31
CA THR A 168 2.54 -5.49 36.51
C THR A 168 3.15 -6.48 37.51
N PRO A 169 4.45 -6.80 37.40
CA PRO A 169 5.07 -7.76 38.30
C PRO A 169 5.32 -7.11 39.66
N THR A 170 4.98 -7.83 40.73
CA THR A 170 5.31 -7.42 42.11
C THR A 170 6.63 -8.03 42.60
N ALA A 171 7.07 -9.10 41.94
CA ALA A 171 8.39 -9.71 42.10
C ALA A 171 8.76 -10.47 40.81
N PRO A 172 10.06 -10.75 40.56
CA PRO A 172 10.46 -11.66 39.50
C PRO A 172 9.83 -13.06 39.65
N PRO A 173 9.60 -13.77 38.54
CA PRO A 173 9.06 -15.12 38.57
C PRO A 173 10.07 -16.06 39.26
N VAL A 174 9.56 -16.92 40.15
CA VAL A 174 10.39 -17.93 40.81
C VAL A 174 10.20 -19.25 40.09
N VAL A 175 11.28 -19.83 39.59
CA VAL A 175 11.29 -21.15 38.95
C VAL A 175 12.27 -22.05 39.69
N GLN A 176 11.77 -23.09 40.33
CA GLN A 176 12.55 -23.98 41.20
C GLN A 176 12.42 -25.43 40.75
N LEU A 177 13.53 -26.15 40.65
CA LEU A 177 13.52 -27.60 40.58
C LEU A 177 13.38 -28.18 41.99
N ILE A 178 12.47 -29.14 42.13
CA ILE A 178 12.11 -29.77 43.40
C ILE A 178 12.62 -31.21 43.41
N GLY A 179 13.38 -31.56 44.45
CA GLY A 179 13.89 -32.90 44.69
C GLY A 179 12.83 -33.88 45.20
N GLU A 180 13.20 -35.16 45.32
CA GLU A 180 12.27 -36.22 45.72
C GLU A 180 11.70 -36.02 47.14
N ASN A 181 12.42 -35.34 48.03
CA ASN A 181 11.96 -35.07 49.41
C ASN A 181 11.26 -33.71 49.55
N GLY A 182 11.01 -33.00 48.45
CA GLY A 182 10.36 -31.69 48.43
C GLY A 182 11.29 -30.50 48.66
N GLU A 183 12.60 -30.71 48.71
CA GLU A 183 13.62 -29.68 48.82
C GLU A 183 13.86 -28.96 47.47
N VAL A 184 14.25 -27.69 47.52
CA VAL A 184 14.69 -26.95 46.33
C VAL A 184 16.11 -27.41 45.98
N VAL A 185 16.27 -28.04 44.82
CA VAL A 185 17.57 -28.54 44.33
C VAL A 185 18.29 -27.53 43.43
N TRP A 186 17.53 -26.64 42.78
CA TRP A 186 18.03 -25.56 41.94
C TRP A 186 16.94 -24.49 41.78
N GLU A 187 17.35 -23.24 41.60
CA GLU A 187 16.49 -22.09 41.34
C GLU A 187 17.06 -21.33 40.14
N ALA A 188 16.17 -20.89 39.26
CA ALA A 188 16.53 -20.08 38.10
C ALA A 188 17.16 -18.75 38.55
N GLU A 189 18.20 -18.33 37.84
CA GLU A 189 18.85 -17.04 38.12
C GLU A 189 18.01 -15.87 37.59
N GLY A 190 17.29 -16.08 36.49
CA GLY A 190 16.49 -15.07 35.84
C GLY A 190 17.32 -14.03 35.07
N GLU A 191 16.65 -12.96 34.63
CA GLU A 191 17.32 -11.81 34.01
C GLU A 191 17.92 -10.89 35.08
N PRO A 192 19.08 -10.24 34.82
CA PRO A 192 19.61 -9.18 35.68
C PRO A 192 18.60 -8.05 35.95
N ASP A 193 18.86 -7.19 36.94
CA ASP A 193 17.99 -6.03 37.22
C ASP A 193 17.88 -5.10 36.00
N CYS A 194 16.64 -4.97 35.51
CA CYS A 194 16.27 -4.28 34.28
C CYS A 194 15.59 -2.95 34.59
N ALA A 195 16.32 -2.03 35.21
CA ALA A 195 15.81 -0.71 35.62
C ALA A 195 14.53 -0.79 36.49
N GLY A 196 14.41 -1.84 37.32
CA GLY A 196 13.27 -2.04 38.20
C GLY A 196 12.03 -2.70 37.56
N VAL A 197 12.08 -3.10 36.28
CA VAL A 197 11.00 -3.86 35.63
C VAL A 197 11.36 -5.35 35.56
N ALA A 198 10.80 -6.15 36.48
CA ALA A 198 11.00 -7.59 36.49
C ALA A 198 10.47 -8.25 35.21
N ALA A 199 11.03 -9.40 34.83
CA ALA A 199 10.57 -10.17 33.68
C ALA A 199 9.23 -10.85 33.96
N PHE A 200 8.26 -10.75 33.06
CA PHE A 200 6.96 -11.39 33.19
C PHE A 200 6.24 -11.43 31.84
N HIS A 201 5.12 -12.14 31.78
CA HIS A 201 4.19 -12.06 30.66
C HIS A 201 3.00 -11.15 31.02
N GLY A 202 2.75 -10.15 30.17
CA GLY A 202 1.57 -9.30 30.28
C GLY A 202 0.29 -10.11 30.18
N LEU A 203 -0.69 -9.80 31.01
CA LEU A 203 -1.97 -10.50 31.11
C LEU A 203 -1.85 -12.02 31.37
N SER A 204 -0.75 -12.44 31.99
CA SER A 204 -0.61 -13.78 32.58
C SER A 204 -1.27 -13.85 33.96
N ARG A 205 -1.86 -15.00 34.28
CA ARG A 205 -2.46 -15.26 35.59
C ARG A 205 -1.38 -15.37 36.67
N GLY A 206 -1.60 -14.73 37.82
CA GLY A 206 -0.78 -14.92 39.01
C GLY A 206 -1.03 -16.26 39.69
N GLY A 207 -0.02 -16.85 40.32
CA GLY A 207 -0.19 -18.13 41.02
C GLY A 207 1.11 -18.82 41.43
N ASP A 208 0.97 -19.81 42.30
CA ASP A 208 2.03 -20.71 42.76
C ASP A 208 1.62 -22.14 42.41
N VAL A 209 2.29 -22.72 41.43
CA VAL A 209 1.97 -24.04 40.89
C VAL A 209 3.19 -24.92 40.87
N SER A 210 2.98 -26.23 40.99
CA SER A 210 4.07 -27.21 40.91
C SER A 210 3.62 -28.46 40.17
N GLY A 211 4.44 -28.94 39.24
CA GLY A 211 4.11 -30.08 38.40
C GLY A 211 5.34 -30.75 37.82
N GLU A 212 5.13 -31.92 37.22
CA GLU A 212 6.14 -32.57 36.39
C GLU A 212 6.40 -31.72 35.15
N LEU A 213 7.67 -31.58 34.76
CA LEU A 213 8.08 -30.80 33.60
C LEU A 213 7.98 -31.61 32.30
N VAL A 214 7.35 -31.03 31.28
CA VAL A 214 7.24 -31.61 29.94
C VAL A 214 7.70 -30.59 28.90
N PHE A 215 8.62 -30.99 28.02
CA PHE A 215 9.06 -30.16 26.90
C PHE A 215 8.13 -30.34 25.70
N ALA A 216 7.57 -29.24 25.19
CA ALA A 216 6.58 -29.23 24.11
C ALA A 216 7.12 -28.57 22.82
N GLY A 217 8.42 -28.69 22.54
CA GLY A 217 8.98 -28.17 21.30
C GLY A 217 8.79 -26.66 21.16
N GLY A 218 8.14 -26.24 20.07
CA GLY A 218 7.76 -24.85 19.83
C GLY A 218 6.47 -24.44 20.55
N GLY A 219 5.74 -25.33 21.21
CA GLY A 219 4.44 -25.01 21.81
C GLY A 219 3.35 -24.71 20.76
N THR A 220 3.47 -25.31 19.58
CA THR A 220 2.45 -25.24 18.53
C THR A 220 1.32 -26.24 18.82
N PRO A 221 0.09 -26.04 18.28
CA PRO A 221 -0.97 -27.04 18.37
C PRO A 221 -0.52 -28.44 17.91
N GLU A 222 0.34 -28.51 16.90
CA GLU A 222 0.92 -29.75 16.38
C GLU A 222 1.85 -30.43 17.39
N ASP A 223 2.65 -29.66 18.14
CA ASP A 223 3.49 -30.19 19.21
C ASP A 223 2.63 -30.82 20.33
N PHE A 224 1.56 -30.16 20.74
CA PHE A 224 0.63 -30.69 21.76
C PHE A 224 -0.10 -31.94 21.27
N ALA A 225 -0.58 -31.94 20.01
CA ALA A 225 -1.21 -33.11 19.42
C ALA A 225 -0.25 -34.31 19.33
N LYS A 226 1.04 -34.07 19.09
CA LYS A 226 2.07 -35.11 19.10
C LYS A 226 2.26 -35.69 20.51
N LEU A 227 2.33 -34.85 21.54
CA LEU A 227 2.44 -35.31 22.93
C LEU A 227 1.23 -36.17 23.33
N GLU A 228 0.03 -35.78 22.92
CA GLU A 228 -1.20 -36.56 23.15
C GLU A 228 -1.14 -37.92 22.46
N GLN A 229 -0.69 -37.97 21.19
CA GLN A 229 -0.52 -39.23 20.44
C GLN A 229 0.53 -40.16 21.07
N GLU A 230 1.56 -39.60 21.72
CA GLU A 230 2.55 -40.35 22.49
C GLU A 230 2.02 -40.80 23.87
N GLY A 231 0.78 -40.44 24.22
CA GLY A 231 0.13 -40.82 25.48
C GLY A 231 0.58 -40.01 26.68
N ILE A 232 1.12 -38.79 26.47
CA ILE A 232 1.59 -37.90 27.52
C ILE A 232 0.42 -37.02 27.98
N ASP A 233 -0.13 -37.32 29.17
CA ASP A 233 -1.15 -36.48 29.82
C ASP A 233 -0.52 -35.21 30.37
N LEU A 234 -1.00 -34.02 29.97
CA LEU A 234 -0.48 -32.72 30.42
C LEU A 234 -1.22 -32.15 31.64
N LYS A 235 -2.26 -32.84 32.13
CA LYS A 235 -3.08 -32.35 33.24
C LYS A 235 -2.25 -32.08 34.50
N GLY A 236 -2.24 -30.82 34.93
CA GLY A 236 -1.51 -30.39 36.14
C GLY A 236 0.02 -30.36 36.00
N LYS A 237 0.55 -30.50 34.78
CA LYS A 237 2.00 -30.46 34.49
C LYS A 237 2.48 -29.05 34.18
N VAL A 238 3.79 -28.84 34.24
CA VAL A 238 4.46 -27.60 33.80
C VAL A 238 5.02 -27.84 32.41
N VAL A 239 4.62 -27.02 31.45
CA VAL A 239 5.10 -27.10 30.07
C VAL A 239 6.32 -26.19 29.91
N LEU A 240 7.33 -26.66 29.19
CA LEU A 240 8.46 -25.87 28.71
C LEU A 240 8.38 -25.80 27.18
N ALA A 241 8.39 -24.60 26.61
CA ALA A 241 8.29 -24.42 25.17
C ALA A 241 9.19 -23.28 24.67
N GLN A 242 9.61 -23.39 23.41
CA GLN A 242 10.40 -22.37 22.72
C GLN A 242 9.50 -21.24 22.19
N TYR A 243 10.03 -20.02 22.20
CA TYR A 243 9.53 -18.94 21.36
C TYR A 243 9.72 -19.25 19.86
N GLY A 244 9.16 -18.38 18.99
CA GLY A 244 9.22 -18.54 17.54
C GLY A 244 8.05 -19.34 16.95
N GLY A 245 7.87 -19.28 15.63
CA GLY A 245 6.72 -19.92 14.94
C GLY A 245 5.41 -19.16 15.14
N ASN A 246 4.64 -19.50 16.18
CA ASN A 246 3.40 -18.83 16.55
C ASN A 246 3.55 -17.84 17.71
N TYR A 247 2.62 -16.87 17.77
CA TYR A 247 2.51 -15.91 18.86
C TYR A 247 2.38 -16.56 20.25
N ARG A 248 3.03 -15.96 21.25
CA ARG A 248 3.16 -16.51 22.60
C ARG A 248 1.84 -16.77 23.32
N GLY A 249 0.85 -15.88 23.19
CA GLY A 249 -0.49 -16.09 23.77
C GLY A 249 -1.16 -17.36 23.23
N MET A 250 -0.89 -17.74 21.98
CA MET A 250 -1.38 -18.98 21.39
C MET A 250 -0.70 -20.23 21.92
N LYS A 251 0.57 -20.15 22.31
CA LYS A 251 1.25 -21.24 23.02
C LYS A 251 0.65 -21.44 24.41
N VAL A 252 0.38 -20.34 25.13
CA VAL A 252 -0.26 -20.38 26.45
C VAL A 252 -1.67 -20.95 26.35
N LYS A 253 -2.44 -20.52 25.35
CA LYS A 253 -3.77 -21.09 25.08
C LYS A 253 -3.70 -22.59 24.84
N ALA A 254 -2.83 -23.05 23.95
CA ALA A 254 -2.73 -24.46 23.62
C ALA A 254 -2.30 -25.32 24.84
N ALA A 255 -1.38 -24.83 25.66
CA ALA A 255 -1.03 -25.49 26.92
C ALA A 255 -2.19 -25.51 27.92
N SER A 256 -2.96 -24.42 28.01
CA SER A 256 -4.15 -24.33 28.86
C SER A 256 -5.23 -25.31 28.40
N ASP A 257 -5.52 -25.37 27.10
CA ASP A 257 -6.49 -26.29 26.49
C ASP A 257 -6.08 -27.76 26.74
N ALA A 258 -4.78 -28.05 26.78
CA ALA A 258 -4.23 -29.38 27.10
C ALA A 258 -4.23 -29.71 28.61
N GLY A 259 -4.67 -28.78 29.47
CA GLY A 259 -4.80 -28.99 30.92
C GLY A 259 -3.52 -28.74 31.73
N ALA A 260 -2.49 -28.11 31.16
CA ALA A 260 -1.29 -27.74 31.88
C ALA A 260 -1.61 -26.81 33.07
N ALA A 261 -0.78 -26.83 34.11
CA ALA A 261 -0.88 -25.88 35.24
C ALA A 261 -0.08 -24.60 34.99
N ALA A 262 1.03 -24.73 34.25
CA ALA A 262 1.90 -23.61 33.91
C ALA A 262 2.61 -23.83 32.58
N ILE A 263 3.09 -22.74 31.98
CA ILE A 263 4.01 -22.77 30.83
C ILE A 263 5.16 -21.80 31.01
N LEU A 264 6.38 -22.29 30.76
CA LEU A 264 7.62 -21.52 30.72
C LEU A 264 8.06 -21.35 29.27
N LEU A 265 8.35 -20.11 28.85
CA LEU A 265 8.76 -19.77 27.49
C LEU A 265 10.19 -19.24 27.46
N PHE A 266 10.99 -19.66 26.47
CA PHE A 266 12.39 -19.25 26.32
C PHE A 266 12.80 -19.06 24.86
N SER A 267 13.79 -18.21 24.61
CA SER A 267 14.36 -18.00 23.27
C SER A 267 15.58 -18.89 23.07
N SER A 268 15.59 -19.73 22.05
CA SER A 268 16.71 -20.66 21.79
C SER A 268 17.75 -20.06 20.84
N PRO A 269 19.06 -20.27 21.08
CA PRO A 269 20.10 -19.94 20.11
C PRO A 269 19.96 -20.64 18.76
N ALA A 270 19.15 -21.70 18.66
CA ALA A 270 18.85 -22.36 17.38
C ALA A 270 18.12 -21.43 16.39
N GLU A 271 17.44 -20.39 16.89
CA GLU A 271 16.74 -19.41 16.05
C GLU A 271 17.60 -18.20 15.67
N ASP A 272 18.83 -18.09 16.19
CA ASP A 272 19.69 -16.93 16.01
C ASP A 272 20.42 -16.90 14.65
N GLY A 273 20.20 -17.92 13.81
CA GLY A 273 20.86 -18.05 12.52
C GLY A 273 22.36 -18.35 12.68
N LEU A 274 23.20 -17.57 12.00
CA LEU A 274 24.65 -17.73 11.99
C LEU A 274 25.33 -17.15 13.23
N VAL A 275 24.67 -16.23 13.95
CA VAL A 275 25.31 -15.43 14.99
C VAL A 275 25.13 -16.04 16.38
N THR A 276 25.85 -17.15 16.61
CA THR A 276 25.80 -17.91 17.86
C THR A 276 27.17 -18.06 18.52
N ILE A 277 27.19 -18.39 19.81
CA ILE A 277 28.43 -18.76 20.54
C ILE A 277 29.08 -20.00 19.91
N ALA A 278 28.27 -20.97 19.49
CA ALA A 278 28.74 -22.18 18.82
C ALA A 278 29.49 -21.88 17.52
N ASN A 279 29.10 -20.81 16.81
CA ASN A 279 29.76 -20.34 15.58
C ASN A 279 30.93 -19.37 15.85
N GLY A 280 31.34 -19.22 17.11
CA GLY A 280 32.53 -18.47 17.52
C GLY A 280 32.31 -16.99 17.84
N TYR A 281 31.06 -16.52 17.92
CA TYR A 281 30.74 -15.15 18.32
C TYR A 281 30.63 -15.02 19.85
N ALA A 282 31.11 -13.91 20.42
CA ALA A 282 30.88 -13.63 21.83
C ALA A 282 29.42 -13.21 22.09
N ALA A 283 28.90 -13.56 23.27
CA ALA A 283 27.58 -13.12 23.72
C ALA A 283 27.54 -11.61 23.98
N TYR A 284 26.39 -10.98 23.74
CA TYR A 284 26.14 -9.59 24.10
C TYR A 284 26.31 -9.38 25.61
N PRO A 285 26.97 -8.31 26.08
CA PRO A 285 27.42 -7.13 25.33
C PRO A 285 28.84 -7.21 24.74
N SER A 286 29.54 -8.33 24.92
CA SER A 286 30.90 -8.51 24.42
C SER A 286 30.97 -8.90 22.93
N GLY A 287 29.85 -9.32 22.34
CA GLY A 287 29.73 -9.61 20.92
C GLY A 287 28.27 -9.62 20.44
N PRO A 288 28.02 -10.04 19.20
CA PRO A 288 26.71 -9.94 18.56
C PRO A 288 25.79 -11.14 18.81
N ALA A 289 26.27 -12.19 19.47
CA ALA A 289 25.44 -13.37 19.77
C ALA A 289 24.51 -13.12 20.96
N ARG A 290 23.45 -13.93 21.06
CA ARG A 290 22.50 -13.89 22.17
C ARG A 290 23.19 -13.94 23.52
N ASN A 291 22.67 -13.14 24.45
CA ASN A 291 23.02 -13.27 25.85
C ASN A 291 22.12 -14.35 26.45
N ALA A 292 22.71 -15.35 27.10
CA ALA A 292 21.97 -16.49 27.63
C ALA A 292 20.97 -16.11 28.74
N SER A 293 21.16 -14.98 29.42
CA SER A 293 20.23 -14.48 30.43
C SER A 293 19.09 -13.61 29.86
N ALA A 294 19.06 -13.35 28.55
CA ALA A 294 18.05 -12.49 27.94
C ALA A 294 16.66 -13.11 28.03
N VAL A 295 15.69 -12.37 28.57
CA VAL A 295 14.32 -12.83 28.76
C VAL A 295 13.36 -12.01 27.91
N GLN A 296 12.62 -12.68 27.03
CA GLN A 296 11.61 -12.03 26.19
C GLN A 296 10.30 -11.90 26.99
N ARG A 297 9.92 -10.67 27.33
CA ARG A 297 8.58 -10.32 27.86
C ARG A 297 7.53 -10.32 26.74
N GLY A 298 6.28 -10.08 27.09
CA GLY A 298 5.20 -9.96 26.10
C GLY A 298 3.84 -10.31 26.66
N SER A 299 2.78 -9.74 26.07
CA SER A 299 1.42 -10.14 26.41
C SER A 299 1.13 -11.59 25.98
N VAL A 300 0.35 -12.29 26.80
CA VAL A 300 -0.18 -13.63 26.53
C VAL A 300 -1.71 -13.64 26.37
N GLN A 301 -2.33 -12.47 26.22
CA GLN A 301 -3.71 -12.34 25.74
C GLN A 301 -3.87 -13.09 24.41
N TYR A 302 -5.06 -13.59 24.11
CA TYR A 302 -5.30 -14.33 22.87
C TYR A 302 -5.54 -13.38 21.70
N LEU A 303 -4.49 -12.65 21.29
CA LEU A 303 -4.52 -11.59 20.28
C LEU A 303 -5.35 -11.93 19.03
N SER A 304 -5.24 -13.15 18.50
CA SER A 304 -5.97 -13.59 17.29
C SER A 304 -7.49 -13.77 17.49
N VAL A 305 -7.98 -13.71 18.73
CA VAL A 305 -9.39 -13.68 19.11
C VAL A 305 -9.87 -12.23 19.23
N TYR A 306 -9.20 -11.43 20.07
CA TYR A 306 -9.52 -10.01 20.29
C TYR A 306 -8.28 -9.25 20.79
N PRO A 307 -7.83 -8.19 20.08
CA PRO A 307 -6.90 -7.19 20.62
C PRO A 307 -7.67 -6.12 21.39
N GLY A 308 -7.01 -5.29 22.20
CA GLY A 308 -7.68 -4.29 23.03
C GLY A 308 -7.88 -4.74 24.48
N ASP A 309 -8.58 -3.93 25.27
CA ASP A 309 -8.91 -4.25 26.67
C ASP A 309 -9.78 -5.51 26.75
N PRO A 310 -9.32 -6.59 27.41
CA PRO A 310 -10.08 -7.83 27.50
C PRO A 310 -11.43 -7.68 28.22
N GLY A 311 -11.64 -6.58 28.97
CA GLY A 311 -12.84 -6.31 29.74
C GLY A 311 -13.87 -5.38 29.11
N THR A 312 -13.59 -4.77 27.97
CA THR A 312 -14.53 -3.87 27.29
C THR A 312 -14.63 -4.20 25.81
N ARG A 313 -14.97 -5.44 25.47
CA ARG A 313 -14.85 -5.87 24.07
C ARG A 313 -15.79 -5.13 23.14
N GLY A 314 -15.25 -4.48 22.10
CA GLY A 314 -16.03 -3.73 21.13
C GLY A 314 -16.54 -2.38 21.64
N ARG A 315 -16.02 -1.87 22.77
CA ARG A 315 -16.41 -0.59 23.36
C ARG A 315 -15.25 0.04 24.15
N PRO A 316 -15.08 1.36 24.11
CA PRO A 316 -13.93 1.99 24.74
C PRO A 316 -13.90 1.85 26.26
N ALA A 317 -12.72 1.61 26.81
CA ALA A 317 -12.39 1.52 28.23
C ALA A 317 -12.37 2.89 28.91
N TYR A 318 -13.51 3.59 28.97
CA TYR A 318 -13.62 4.79 29.82
C TYR A 318 -13.50 4.46 31.31
N GLU A 319 -13.20 5.46 32.13
CA GLU A 319 -13.01 5.32 33.59
C GLU A 319 -14.18 4.58 34.28
N ASP A 320 -15.42 4.95 33.94
CA ASP A 320 -16.63 4.39 34.55
C ASP A 320 -17.24 3.24 33.73
N THR A 321 -16.51 2.70 32.74
CA THR A 321 -17.00 1.62 31.91
C THR A 321 -17.02 0.31 32.70
N LYS A 322 -18.22 -0.23 32.92
CA LYS A 322 -18.40 -1.57 33.51
C LYS A 322 -17.71 -2.62 32.66
N ARG A 323 -17.02 -3.57 33.26
CA ARG A 323 -16.39 -4.68 32.50
C ARG A 323 -17.37 -5.79 32.17
N ASP A 324 -17.05 -6.59 31.16
CA ASP A 324 -17.93 -7.65 30.67
C ASP A 324 -18.25 -8.72 31.74
N TRP A 325 -17.32 -8.93 32.68
CA TRP A 325 -17.47 -9.84 33.83
C TRP A 325 -18.15 -9.22 35.06
N GLU A 326 -18.43 -7.90 35.08
CA GLU A 326 -19.08 -7.24 36.22
C GLU A 326 -20.62 -7.43 36.25
N LYS A 327 -21.08 -8.63 35.87
CA LYS A 327 -22.50 -9.01 35.86
C LYS A 327 -22.88 -9.64 37.20
N ASP A 328 -24.10 -9.38 37.66
CA ASP A 328 -24.71 -10.03 38.82
C ASP A 328 -23.94 -9.90 40.17
N GLY A 329 -23.07 -8.90 40.30
CA GLY A 329 -22.30 -8.64 41.53
C GLY A 329 -20.99 -9.42 41.63
N GLU A 330 -20.66 -10.24 40.63
CA GLU A 330 -19.34 -10.85 40.47
C GLU A 330 -18.35 -9.80 39.95
N GLN A 331 -17.12 -9.82 40.48
CA GLN A 331 -16.04 -8.88 40.12
C GLN A 331 -14.75 -9.64 39.77
N GLU A 332 -14.82 -10.95 39.58
CA GLU A 332 -13.65 -11.78 39.31
C GLU A 332 -13.31 -11.77 37.82
N ILE A 333 -12.03 -11.62 37.51
CA ILE A 333 -11.52 -11.65 36.13
C ILE A 333 -11.66 -13.08 35.59
N PRO A 334 -12.25 -13.29 34.39
CA PRO A 334 -12.55 -14.62 33.85
C PRO A 334 -11.29 -15.28 33.25
N TRP A 335 -10.34 -15.65 34.11
CA TRP A 335 -9.10 -16.30 33.69
C TRP A 335 -9.36 -17.64 32.99
N GLY A 336 -8.82 -17.81 31.79
CA GLY A 336 -8.95 -19.05 31.01
C GLY A 336 -10.17 -19.09 30.10
N GLU A 337 -10.98 -18.04 30.10
CA GLU A 337 -12.11 -17.90 29.18
C GLU A 337 -11.79 -16.90 28.07
N GLU A 338 -12.30 -17.23 26.89
CA GLU A 338 -12.39 -16.40 25.67
C GLU A 338 -11.08 -15.78 25.14
N ASN A 339 -10.45 -14.89 25.91
CA ASN A 339 -9.31 -14.06 25.51
C ASN A 339 -8.17 -13.94 26.55
N LEU A 340 -8.31 -14.52 27.75
CA LEU A 340 -7.31 -14.44 28.82
C LEU A 340 -6.67 -15.79 29.14
N ALA A 341 -5.39 -15.76 29.53
CA ALA A 341 -4.62 -16.95 29.91
C ALA A 341 -5.18 -17.64 31.15
N GLY A 342 -5.53 -18.93 31.06
CA GLY A 342 -6.08 -19.69 32.19
C GLY A 342 -5.05 -20.21 33.19
N ILE A 343 -3.79 -20.25 32.76
CA ILE A 343 -2.68 -20.90 33.45
C ILE A 343 -1.60 -19.89 33.80
N VAL A 344 -0.71 -20.26 34.73
CA VAL A 344 0.47 -19.45 35.05
C VAL A 344 1.44 -19.49 33.86
N SER A 345 1.86 -18.32 33.39
CA SER A 345 2.89 -18.22 32.34
C SER A 345 4.03 -17.30 32.77
N ALA A 346 5.27 -17.74 32.57
CA ALA A 346 6.46 -16.96 32.87
C ALA A 346 7.54 -17.10 31.79
N PRO A 347 8.23 -16.01 31.42
CA PRO A 347 9.37 -16.07 30.52
C PRO A 347 10.66 -16.40 31.28
N ILE A 348 11.58 -17.13 30.65
CA ILE A 348 12.90 -17.48 31.21
C ILE A 348 14.02 -17.32 30.17
N GLY A 349 15.25 -17.20 30.65
CA GLY A 349 16.44 -17.10 29.80
C GLY A 349 16.86 -18.45 29.24
N TRP A 350 17.71 -18.45 28.21
CA TRP A 350 18.29 -19.67 27.65
C TRP A 350 19.13 -20.43 28.69
N ALA A 351 19.90 -19.73 29.53
CA ALA A 351 20.73 -20.36 30.57
C ALA A 351 19.92 -21.23 31.54
N ASP A 352 18.73 -20.73 31.94
CA ASP A 352 17.80 -21.47 32.79
C ASP A 352 17.09 -22.59 32.02
N ALA A 353 16.68 -22.31 30.78
CA ALA A 353 16.03 -23.29 29.91
C ALA A 353 16.91 -24.52 29.64
N GLU A 354 18.22 -24.37 29.47
CA GLU A 354 19.15 -25.50 29.29
C GLU A 354 19.08 -26.48 30.47
N ARG A 355 19.01 -25.98 31.70
CA ARG A 355 18.87 -26.82 32.90
C ARG A 355 17.53 -27.52 32.94
N LEU A 356 16.47 -26.81 32.60
CA LEU A 356 15.11 -27.36 32.58
C LEU A 356 14.92 -28.39 31.46
N LEU A 357 15.57 -28.24 30.32
CA LEU A 357 15.56 -29.23 29.24
C LEU A 357 16.16 -30.57 29.70
N GLU A 358 17.25 -30.56 30.46
CA GLU A 358 17.80 -31.79 31.05
C GLU A 358 16.87 -32.38 32.12
N ALA A 359 16.26 -31.53 32.96
CA ALA A 359 15.30 -31.98 33.95
C ALA A 359 14.04 -32.61 33.31
N ALA A 360 13.57 -32.09 32.17
CA ALA A 360 12.43 -32.63 31.44
C ALA A 360 12.67 -34.07 30.95
N LYS A 361 13.91 -34.42 30.55
CA LYS A 361 14.26 -35.79 30.10
C LYS A 361 14.09 -36.84 31.20
N VAL A 362 14.24 -36.43 32.47
CA VAL A 362 14.10 -37.29 33.65
C VAL A 362 12.79 -37.04 34.41
N LYS A 363 11.84 -36.30 33.82
CA LYS A 363 10.54 -35.97 34.43
C LYS A 363 10.67 -35.26 35.77
N GLY A 364 11.60 -34.31 35.86
CA GLY A 364 11.81 -33.48 37.04
C GLY A 364 10.55 -32.69 37.43
N ARG A 365 10.41 -32.39 38.72
CA ARG A 365 9.32 -31.58 39.25
C ARG A 365 9.76 -30.12 39.37
N VAL A 366 8.94 -29.20 38.86
CA VAL A 366 9.21 -27.76 38.88
C VAL A 366 8.10 -27.04 39.64
N ARG A 367 8.48 -26.07 40.47
CA ARG A 367 7.59 -25.05 41.05
C ARG A 367 7.76 -23.74 40.30
N VAL A 368 6.65 -23.11 39.93
CA VAL A 368 6.59 -21.82 39.24
C VAL A 368 5.72 -20.89 40.06
N VAL A 369 6.26 -19.73 40.42
CA VAL A 369 5.53 -18.65 41.09
C VAL A 369 5.53 -17.42 40.20
N ASN A 370 4.34 -16.98 39.80
CA ASN A 370 4.14 -15.73 39.07
C ASN A 370 3.41 -14.73 39.96
N SER A 371 4.08 -13.63 40.31
CA SER A 371 3.57 -12.63 41.25
C SER A 371 3.25 -11.33 40.50
N VAL A 372 1.98 -11.14 40.14
CA VAL A 372 1.51 -9.98 39.37
C VAL A 372 0.35 -9.27 40.06
N ASP A 373 0.31 -7.94 39.95
CA ASP A 373 -0.81 -7.09 40.35
C ASP A 373 -1.62 -6.75 39.10
N THR A 374 -2.87 -7.23 39.02
CA THR A 374 -3.75 -7.01 37.85
C THR A 374 -4.86 -6.04 38.23
N LYS A 375 -4.94 -4.91 37.53
CA LYS A 375 -5.90 -3.85 37.84
C LYS A 375 -6.16 -2.94 36.65
N VAL A 376 -7.28 -2.23 36.73
CA VAL A 376 -7.58 -1.12 35.82
C VAL A 376 -6.52 -0.04 36.00
N THR A 377 -5.82 0.29 34.92
CA THR A 377 -4.66 1.19 34.92
C THR A 377 -4.86 2.25 33.84
N PRO A 378 -4.63 3.55 34.12
CA PRO A 378 -4.75 4.58 33.09
C PRO A 378 -3.64 4.44 32.04
N ILE A 379 -3.99 4.69 30.78
CA ILE A 379 -3.06 4.76 29.64
C ILE A 379 -3.27 6.08 28.88
N TRP A 380 -2.26 6.56 28.16
CA TRP A 380 -2.22 7.91 27.59
C TRP A 380 -1.85 7.90 26.09
N ASN A 381 -2.88 7.96 25.24
CA ASN A 381 -2.71 8.16 23.81
C ASN A 381 -2.46 9.65 23.52
N VAL A 382 -1.34 9.98 22.86
CA VAL A 382 -0.98 11.36 22.53
C VAL A 382 -1.25 11.63 21.07
N MET A 383 -2.05 12.67 20.79
CA MET A 383 -2.53 12.98 19.46
C MET A 383 -2.08 14.38 19.04
N ALA A 384 -1.78 14.56 17.77
CA ALA A 384 -1.64 15.87 17.15
C ALA A 384 -2.30 15.90 15.77
N ALA A 385 -3.00 16.99 15.46
CA ALA A 385 -3.69 17.14 14.19
C ALA A 385 -3.24 18.40 13.44
N ILE A 386 -3.07 18.27 12.12
CA ILE A 386 -2.82 19.38 11.21
C ILE A 386 -4.01 19.46 10.24
N PRO A 387 -4.90 20.46 10.38
CA PRO A 387 -6.04 20.61 9.49
C PRO A 387 -5.60 20.83 8.03
N GLY A 388 -6.19 20.04 7.13
CA GLY A 388 -6.00 20.19 5.69
C GLY A 388 -7.03 21.12 5.04
N HIS A 389 -6.87 21.34 3.74
CA HIS A 389 -7.87 22.07 2.94
C HIS A 389 -9.19 21.31 2.79
N ASN A 390 -9.10 19.99 2.61
CA ASN A 390 -10.19 19.04 2.69
C ASN A 390 -10.19 18.41 4.07
N LYS A 391 -11.11 18.86 4.93
CA LYS A 391 -11.23 18.39 6.31
C LYS A 391 -12.15 17.18 6.48
N ASP A 392 -12.69 16.67 5.38
CA ASP A 392 -13.52 15.46 5.34
C ASP A 392 -12.68 14.20 5.10
N GLU A 393 -11.40 14.34 4.77
CA GLU A 393 -10.45 13.24 4.53
C GLU A 393 -9.25 13.37 5.46
N VAL A 394 -8.89 12.28 6.12
CA VAL A 394 -7.82 12.22 7.15
C VAL A 394 -6.83 11.11 6.81
N VAL A 395 -5.54 11.38 6.93
CA VAL A 395 -4.48 10.37 6.96
C VAL A 395 -3.93 10.31 8.38
N ILE A 396 -3.83 9.12 8.95
CA ILE A 396 -3.26 8.91 10.29
C ILE A 396 -1.86 8.31 10.13
N LEU A 397 -0.90 8.83 10.87
CA LEU A 397 0.43 8.25 11.06
C LEU A 397 0.54 7.83 12.53
N GLY A 398 0.85 6.56 12.78
CA GLY A 398 0.86 5.99 14.13
C GLY A 398 2.11 5.19 14.45
N ASN A 399 2.47 5.20 15.73
CA ASN A 399 3.53 4.42 16.35
C ASN A 399 3.20 4.30 17.85
N HIS A 400 3.35 3.14 18.47
CA HIS A 400 3.27 3.04 19.93
C HIS A 400 4.53 3.57 20.61
N ARG A 401 4.39 3.89 21.89
CA ARG A 401 5.44 4.51 22.71
C ARG A 401 5.83 3.64 23.90
N ASP A 402 4.89 2.89 24.45
CA ASP A 402 5.16 2.00 25.56
C ASP A 402 6.11 0.89 25.13
N ALA A 403 6.99 0.47 26.03
CA ALA A 403 7.88 -0.67 25.85
C ALA A 403 7.91 -1.49 27.13
N TRP A 404 8.23 -2.78 27.03
CA TRP A 404 8.44 -3.60 28.24
C TRP A 404 9.53 -3.07 29.19
N VAL A 405 10.63 -2.55 28.64
CA VAL A 405 11.72 -1.94 29.41
C VAL A 405 12.15 -0.65 28.70
N ASN A 406 13.39 -0.55 28.18
CA ASN A 406 13.90 0.64 27.50
C ASN A 406 13.51 0.71 26.02
N GLY A 407 13.35 -0.45 25.37
CA GLY A 407 12.73 -0.54 24.05
C GLY A 407 13.45 0.20 22.92
N ALA A 408 14.79 0.20 22.89
CA ALA A 408 15.56 0.98 21.90
C ALA A 408 15.21 0.61 20.44
N GLY A 409 15.04 -0.69 20.18
CA GLY A 409 14.41 -1.22 18.98
C GLY A 409 12.90 -1.06 19.06
N ASP A 410 12.26 -1.72 20.01
CA ASP A 410 10.80 -1.79 20.13
C ASP A 410 10.27 -0.95 21.31
N PRO A 411 9.58 0.19 21.08
CA PRO A 411 9.26 0.82 19.79
C PRO A 411 10.10 2.05 19.47
N VAL A 412 11.09 2.39 20.29
CA VAL A 412 11.78 3.69 20.20
C VAL A 412 12.36 3.91 18.81
N SER A 413 12.80 2.86 18.10
CA SER A 413 13.29 2.99 16.72
C SER A 413 12.22 3.57 15.78
N GLY A 414 10.95 3.15 15.90
CA GLY A 414 9.82 3.73 15.17
C GLY A 414 9.46 5.12 15.66
N THR A 415 9.49 5.34 16.97
CA THR A 415 9.26 6.66 17.55
C THR A 415 10.29 7.67 17.04
N VAL A 416 11.56 7.28 16.89
CA VAL A 416 12.65 8.09 16.32
C VAL A 416 12.36 8.46 14.87
N SER A 417 12.02 7.50 14.01
CA SER A 417 11.68 7.79 12.62
C SER A 417 10.45 8.70 12.51
N THR A 418 9.45 8.48 13.37
CA THR A 418 8.23 9.31 13.44
C THR A 418 8.56 10.73 13.90
N HIS A 419 9.48 10.92 14.86
CA HIS A 419 9.99 12.24 15.24
C HIS A 419 10.61 12.98 14.06
N GLU A 420 11.44 12.31 13.25
CA GLU A 420 12.04 12.92 12.07
C GLU A 420 10.99 13.28 11.00
N VAL A 421 9.93 12.46 10.84
CA VAL A 421 8.79 12.80 9.99
C VAL A 421 8.07 14.05 10.51
N ILE A 422 7.77 14.13 11.81
CA ILE A 422 7.12 15.30 12.42
C ILE A 422 7.95 16.57 12.21
N ARG A 423 9.28 16.50 12.40
CA ARG A 423 10.22 17.60 12.10
C ARG A 423 10.15 18.02 10.63
N ALA A 424 10.09 17.06 9.71
CA ALA A 424 9.98 17.35 8.29
C ALA A 424 8.65 18.05 7.94
N PHE A 425 7.54 17.61 8.51
CA PHE A 425 6.23 18.26 8.32
C PHE A 425 6.17 19.64 8.99
N SER A 426 6.82 19.83 10.13
CA SER A 426 7.03 21.14 10.75
C SER A 426 7.77 22.09 9.80
N ALA A 427 8.91 21.67 9.24
CA ALA A 427 9.68 22.47 8.29
C ALA A 427 8.85 22.82 7.03
N LEU A 428 8.04 21.89 6.52
CA LEU A 428 7.13 22.18 5.42
C LEU A 428 6.14 23.30 5.79
N ARG A 429 5.53 23.23 6.98
CA ARG A 429 4.58 24.24 7.49
C ARG A 429 5.23 25.62 7.62
N GLU A 430 6.44 25.70 8.15
CA GLU A 430 7.21 26.94 8.24
C GLU A 430 7.48 27.57 6.87
N HIS A 431 7.63 26.72 5.84
CA HIS A 431 7.79 27.13 4.44
C HIS A 431 6.45 27.36 3.70
N GLY A 432 5.36 27.52 4.44
CA GLY A 432 4.05 27.89 3.90
C GLY A 432 3.29 26.75 3.21
N TRP A 433 3.68 25.50 3.45
CA TRP A 433 2.90 24.34 2.99
C TRP A 433 1.66 24.13 3.87
N THR A 434 0.58 23.66 3.28
CA THR A 434 -0.64 23.22 3.98
C THR A 434 -1.13 21.96 3.27
N PRO A 435 -1.46 20.88 4.00
CA PRO A 435 -1.85 19.63 3.37
C PRO A 435 -3.24 19.75 2.71
N MET A 436 -3.46 18.95 1.66
CA MET A 436 -4.80 18.85 1.06
C MET A 436 -5.74 18.09 2.00
N ARG A 437 -5.28 17.04 2.68
CA ARG A 437 -6.06 16.28 3.68
C ARG A 437 -5.63 16.62 5.09
N THR A 438 -6.48 16.41 6.07
CA THR A 438 -6.07 16.52 7.47
C THR A 438 -5.09 15.39 7.82
N ILE A 439 -4.10 15.70 8.65
CA ILE A 439 -3.13 14.74 9.17
C ILE A 439 -3.37 14.57 10.66
N ILE A 440 -3.35 13.33 11.14
CA ILE A 440 -3.25 13.02 12.55
C ILE A 440 -1.96 12.24 12.78
N PHE A 441 -1.15 12.68 13.74
CA PHE A 441 -0.09 11.89 14.33
C PHE A 441 -0.62 11.29 15.63
N ALA A 442 -0.41 10.00 15.82
CA ALA A 442 -0.82 9.26 17.01
C ALA A 442 0.39 8.57 17.64
N SER A 443 0.59 8.79 18.94
CA SER A 443 1.51 8.03 19.78
C SER A 443 0.67 7.17 20.71
N TRP A 444 0.58 5.88 20.40
CA TRP A 444 -0.23 4.92 21.12
C TRP A 444 0.47 4.45 22.41
N ASP A 445 -0.32 4.05 23.39
CA ASP A 445 0.12 3.45 24.66
C ASP A 445 -0.51 2.06 24.81
N ALA A 446 0.07 1.22 25.66
CA ALA A 446 -0.33 -0.17 25.90
C ALA A 446 -0.46 -1.03 24.63
N GLU A 447 0.35 -0.79 23.60
CA GLU A 447 0.45 -1.70 22.45
C GLU A 447 0.97 -3.06 22.91
N GLU A 448 1.95 -3.05 23.81
CA GLU A 448 2.64 -4.26 24.29
C GLU A 448 1.69 -5.22 25.01
N TYR A 449 0.57 -4.67 25.51
CA TYR A 449 -0.55 -5.38 26.13
C TYR A 449 -1.59 -5.85 25.12
N SER A 450 -1.22 -6.06 23.85
CA SER A 450 -2.10 -6.46 22.74
C SER A 450 -2.95 -5.32 22.17
N LEU A 451 -2.26 -4.26 21.73
CA LEU A 451 -2.80 -3.17 20.91
C LEU A 451 -3.86 -2.35 21.62
N VAL A 452 -3.73 -2.17 22.93
CA VAL A 452 -4.81 -1.63 23.76
C VAL A 452 -5.11 -0.19 23.38
N GLY A 453 -4.13 0.72 23.42
CA GLY A 453 -4.39 2.14 23.17
C GLY A 453 -4.99 2.44 21.81
N SER A 454 -4.46 1.85 20.73
CA SER A 454 -5.00 2.05 19.38
C SER A 454 -6.40 1.45 19.23
N THR A 455 -6.64 0.26 19.78
CA THR A 455 -7.95 -0.40 19.76
C THR A 455 -9.00 0.40 20.51
N GLU A 456 -8.74 0.81 21.76
CA GLU A 456 -9.69 1.60 22.56
C GLU A 456 -10.06 2.91 21.88
N TRP A 457 -9.07 3.58 21.28
CA TRP A 457 -9.32 4.83 20.55
C TRP A 457 -10.16 4.61 19.29
N ALA A 458 -9.89 3.53 18.55
CA ALA A 458 -10.64 3.22 17.35
C ALA A 458 -12.07 2.72 17.66
N GLU A 459 -12.29 2.08 18.80
CA GLU A 459 -13.63 1.72 19.28
C GLU A 459 -14.43 2.96 19.73
N ASP A 460 -13.79 3.98 20.32
CA ASP A 460 -14.44 5.26 20.62
C ASP A 460 -14.88 5.99 19.33
N PHE A 461 -14.00 6.01 18.32
CA PHE A 461 -14.17 6.84 17.13
C PHE A 461 -14.50 6.08 15.85
N GLY A 462 -14.91 4.81 15.92
CA GLY A 462 -15.09 3.92 14.77
C GLY A 462 -15.96 4.50 13.65
N ALA A 463 -17.10 5.10 14.00
CA ALA A 463 -17.99 5.75 13.01
C ALA A 463 -17.34 6.99 12.35
N TRP A 464 -16.53 7.75 13.09
CA TRP A 464 -15.80 8.89 12.56
C TRP A 464 -14.66 8.44 11.65
N ILE A 465 -13.93 7.37 12.05
CA ILE A 465 -12.85 6.76 11.26
C ILE A 465 -13.40 6.24 9.93
N GLY A 466 -14.46 5.43 9.98
CA GLY A 466 -15.15 4.91 8.80
C GLY A 466 -15.76 5.99 7.91
N GLY A 467 -15.99 7.20 8.43
CA GLY A 467 -16.46 8.34 7.66
C GLY A 467 -15.36 9.15 6.95
N ARG A 468 -14.13 9.16 7.49
CA ARG A 468 -13.13 10.22 7.17
C ARG A 468 -11.72 9.72 6.91
N VAL A 469 -11.28 8.64 7.55
CA VAL A 469 -9.88 8.19 7.45
C VAL A 469 -9.68 7.44 6.15
N VAL A 470 -8.73 7.89 5.33
CA VAL A 470 -8.46 7.33 3.99
C VAL A 470 -7.33 6.31 4.00
N ALA A 471 -6.39 6.43 4.94
CA ALA A 471 -5.28 5.50 5.14
C ALA A 471 -4.70 5.66 6.56
N TYR A 472 -4.17 4.57 7.09
CA TYR A 472 -3.39 4.52 8.34
C TYR A 472 -1.96 4.05 8.01
N LEU A 473 -0.95 4.83 8.38
CA LEU A 473 0.44 4.50 8.13
C LEU A 473 1.11 4.19 9.46
N ASN A 474 1.44 2.92 9.69
CA ASN A 474 2.16 2.46 10.88
C ASN A 474 3.67 2.57 10.67
N ILE A 475 4.38 2.89 11.74
CA ILE A 475 5.76 2.45 11.95
C ILE A 475 5.83 1.93 13.38
N ASP A 476 5.97 0.63 13.53
CA ASP A 476 6.23 0.02 14.83
C ASP A 476 7.74 0.09 15.13
N MET A 477 8.50 -0.82 14.55
CA MET A 477 9.96 -0.83 14.59
C MET A 477 10.53 -0.33 13.27
N SER A 478 11.38 0.70 13.33
CA SER A 478 12.13 1.12 12.13
C SER A 478 13.31 0.22 11.85
N VAL A 479 14.06 -0.19 12.87
CA VAL A 479 15.31 -0.94 12.70
C VAL A 479 15.55 -1.94 13.81
N SER A 480 15.59 -3.21 13.41
CA SER A 480 16.02 -4.36 14.22
C SER A 480 16.98 -5.30 13.45
N GLY A 481 17.47 -4.86 12.29
CA GLY A 481 18.39 -5.66 11.46
C GLY A 481 18.75 -5.01 10.13
N SER A 482 19.13 -5.81 9.14
CA SER A 482 19.65 -5.32 7.84
C SER A 482 18.69 -5.43 6.66
N GLN A 483 17.69 -6.31 6.69
CA GLN A 483 16.77 -6.48 5.56
C GLN A 483 15.55 -5.58 5.70
N TRP A 484 15.34 -4.65 4.77
CA TRP A 484 14.10 -3.86 4.75
C TRP A 484 12.93 -4.73 4.29
N SER A 485 11.75 -4.52 4.86
CA SER A 485 10.51 -5.16 4.44
C SER A 485 9.32 -4.23 4.66
N ALA A 486 8.27 -4.44 3.87
CA ALA A 486 7.03 -3.68 3.97
C ALA A 486 5.82 -4.60 3.87
N TRP A 487 4.85 -4.32 4.73
CA TRP A 487 3.55 -4.95 4.77
C TRP A 487 2.47 -3.90 4.52
N GLY A 488 1.39 -4.26 3.85
CA GLY A 488 0.31 -3.32 3.62
C GLY A 488 -0.88 -3.89 2.89
N SER A 489 -1.96 -3.10 2.88
CA SER A 489 -3.07 -3.31 1.95
C SER A 489 -2.54 -3.30 0.51
N PRO A 490 -2.94 -4.25 -0.36
CA PRO A 490 -2.50 -4.26 -1.76
C PRO A 490 -2.80 -2.97 -2.53
N SER A 491 -3.84 -2.24 -2.12
CA SER A 491 -4.20 -0.92 -2.64
C SER A 491 -3.10 0.13 -2.47
N LEU A 492 -2.19 -0.04 -1.50
CA LEU A 492 -1.06 0.84 -1.21
C LEU A 492 0.29 0.32 -1.77
N ALA A 493 0.35 -0.93 -2.26
CA ALA A 493 1.60 -1.57 -2.65
C ALA A 493 2.41 -0.79 -3.71
N HIS A 494 1.74 -0.19 -4.69
CA HIS A 494 2.40 0.65 -5.70
C HIS A 494 2.94 1.95 -5.12
N LEU A 495 2.27 2.54 -4.13
CA LEU A 495 2.75 3.74 -3.47
C LEU A 495 4.01 3.42 -2.65
N ILE A 496 3.96 2.37 -1.82
CA ILE A 496 5.08 1.86 -1.03
C ILE A 496 6.29 1.61 -1.95
N ARG A 497 6.11 0.81 -3.01
CA ARG A 497 7.20 0.49 -3.93
C ARG A 497 7.83 1.73 -4.55
N ARG A 498 7.01 2.67 -5.05
CA ARG A 498 7.53 3.89 -5.70
C ARG A 498 8.26 4.80 -4.72
N THR A 499 7.75 5.00 -3.51
CA THR A 499 8.43 5.85 -2.53
C THR A 499 9.72 5.21 -2.02
N ALA A 500 9.79 3.88 -1.92
CA ALA A 500 11.03 3.18 -1.58
C ALA A 500 12.09 3.29 -2.69
N MET A 501 11.69 3.23 -3.96
CA MET A 501 12.59 3.46 -5.10
C MET A 501 13.12 4.90 -5.19
N ASP A 502 12.37 5.87 -4.66
CA ASP A 502 12.77 7.28 -4.63
C ASP A 502 13.68 7.64 -3.44
N VAL A 503 13.85 6.72 -2.48
CA VAL A 503 14.71 6.90 -1.31
C VAL A 503 16.04 6.20 -1.58
N PRO A 504 17.19 6.88 -1.42
CA PRO A 504 18.49 6.23 -1.53
C PRO A 504 18.66 5.11 -0.50
N HIS A 505 19.38 4.05 -0.88
CA HIS A 505 19.79 3.02 0.06
C HIS A 505 20.53 3.63 1.26
N PRO A 506 20.30 3.16 2.49
CA PRO A 506 20.96 3.74 3.67
C PRO A 506 22.48 3.54 3.68
N THR A 507 22.96 2.42 3.12
CA THR A 507 24.37 1.98 3.24
C THR A 507 25.11 1.78 1.92
N GLU A 508 24.42 1.70 0.76
CA GLU A 508 25.01 1.35 -0.53
C GLU A 508 24.75 2.42 -1.59
N ALA A 509 25.80 3.13 -2.00
CA ALA A 509 25.66 4.20 -2.99
C ALA A 509 25.15 3.68 -4.35
N GLY A 510 24.15 4.35 -4.91
CA GLY A 510 23.56 4.02 -6.22
C GLY A 510 22.42 3.02 -6.19
N LYS A 511 22.16 2.36 -5.05
CA LYS A 511 20.95 1.58 -4.79
C LYS A 511 19.85 2.43 -4.14
N THR A 512 18.65 1.88 -4.06
CA THR A 512 17.45 2.46 -3.44
C THR A 512 17.06 1.69 -2.19
N LEU A 513 16.20 2.25 -1.33
CA LEU A 513 15.64 1.52 -0.18
C LEU A 513 14.91 0.24 -0.63
N TRP A 514 14.30 0.25 -1.83
CA TRP A 514 13.64 -0.93 -2.38
C TRP A 514 14.63 -2.10 -2.63
N ASP A 515 15.90 -1.81 -2.89
CA ASP A 515 16.92 -2.85 -3.09
C ASP A 515 17.37 -3.48 -1.76
N ALA A 516 17.15 -2.79 -0.63
CA ALA A 516 17.52 -3.27 0.71
C ALA A 516 16.69 -4.47 1.20
N ARG A 517 15.70 -4.94 0.42
CA ARG A 517 15.04 -6.24 0.68
C ARG A 517 15.97 -7.44 0.48
N ALA A 518 17.05 -7.25 -0.27
CA ALA A 518 18.06 -8.29 -0.49
C ALA A 518 19.29 -8.14 0.44
N ASP A 519 19.26 -7.19 1.38
CA ASP A 519 20.36 -6.98 2.31
C ASP A 519 20.48 -8.12 3.31
N GLU A 520 21.72 -8.41 3.68
CA GLU A 520 22.08 -9.39 4.70
C GLU A 520 23.00 -8.73 5.75
N GLY A 521 22.98 -9.26 6.96
CA GLY A 521 23.84 -8.80 8.04
C GLY A 521 25.32 -9.12 7.81
N PRO A 522 26.24 -8.48 8.56
CA PRO A 522 27.67 -8.57 8.31
C PRO A 522 28.34 -9.85 8.89
N PHE A 523 27.61 -10.76 9.52
CA PHE A 523 28.16 -11.89 10.29
C PHE A 523 27.88 -13.26 9.63
N TYR A 524 28.87 -13.81 8.91
CA TYR A 524 28.71 -15.03 8.09
C TYR A 524 29.35 -16.32 8.65
N GLY A 525 29.74 -16.32 9.94
CA GLY A 525 30.50 -17.41 10.58
C GLY A 525 32.01 -17.35 10.31
N LEU A 526 32.80 -18.06 11.11
CA LEU A 526 34.27 -18.14 10.97
C LEU A 526 34.75 -19.22 9.97
N ASP A 527 33.86 -20.08 9.45
CA ASP A 527 34.21 -21.19 8.56
C ASP A 527 33.35 -21.25 7.28
N SER A 528 33.97 -21.69 6.18
CA SER A 528 33.35 -21.72 4.84
C SER A 528 32.22 -22.74 4.68
N LYS A 529 32.11 -23.72 5.59
CA LYS A 529 31.06 -24.75 5.56
C LYS A 529 29.71 -24.22 6.06
N THR A 530 29.70 -23.41 7.11
CA THR A 530 28.48 -22.87 7.70
C THR A 530 27.84 -21.83 6.77
N SER A 531 28.65 -21.03 6.06
CA SER A 531 28.17 -20.15 5.00
C SER A 531 27.53 -20.92 3.83
N SER A 532 28.08 -22.08 3.43
CA SER A 532 27.55 -22.88 2.31
C SER A 532 26.23 -23.60 2.60
N LEU A 533 25.96 -23.98 3.86
CA LEU A 533 24.68 -24.56 4.27
C LEU A 533 23.58 -23.49 4.36
N HIS A 534 23.96 -22.27 4.75
CA HIS A 534 23.08 -21.12 4.75
C HIS A 534 22.70 -20.66 3.34
N ASP A 535 23.66 -20.63 2.42
CA ASP A 535 23.42 -20.35 0.98
C ASP A 535 22.41 -21.33 0.36
N MET A 536 22.31 -22.56 0.86
CA MET A 536 21.32 -23.55 0.40
C MET A 536 19.91 -23.33 1.01
N GLY A 537 19.82 -22.67 2.17
CA GLY A 537 18.56 -22.25 2.80
C GLY A 537 17.96 -20.96 2.20
N ARG A 538 18.77 -20.16 1.48
CA ARG A 538 18.30 -18.98 0.71
C ARG A 538 17.19 -19.31 -0.29
N HIS A 539 17.17 -20.53 -0.83
CA HIS A 539 16.26 -20.90 -1.91
C HIS A 539 14.83 -21.29 -1.46
N SER A 540 14.54 -21.33 -0.16
CA SER A 540 13.18 -21.61 0.32
C SER A 540 12.36 -20.37 0.71
N SER A 541 12.97 -19.19 0.83
CA SER A 541 12.28 -17.94 1.21
C SER A 541 11.99 -16.99 0.04
N GLU A 542 12.47 -17.28 -1.17
CA GLU A 542 12.15 -16.52 -2.37
C GLU A 542 10.90 -17.08 -3.07
N GLN A 543 9.73 -16.82 -2.49
CA GLN A 543 8.52 -16.65 -3.29
C GLN A 543 8.16 -15.16 -3.29
N GLU A 544 8.99 -14.31 -3.91
CA GLU A 544 8.52 -13.00 -4.39
C GLU A 544 7.61 -13.25 -5.60
N GLU A 545 6.38 -13.68 -5.36
CA GLU A 545 5.28 -13.54 -6.32
C GLU A 545 4.47 -12.27 -5.98
N GLY A 546 4.05 -11.50 -6.98
CA GLY A 546 3.19 -10.31 -6.80
C GLY A 546 3.94 -8.97 -6.67
N THR A 547 3.48 -8.09 -5.77
CA THR A 547 3.96 -6.69 -5.67
C THR A 547 5.23 -6.46 -4.84
N GLY A 548 5.75 -7.50 -4.17
CA GLY A 548 6.85 -7.36 -3.20
C GLY A 548 6.47 -6.62 -1.91
N VAL A 549 5.17 -6.57 -1.60
CA VAL A 549 4.60 -6.03 -0.35
C VAL A 549 3.73 -7.12 0.23
N LEU A 550 3.97 -7.47 1.49
CA LEU A 550 3.32 -8.60 2.16
C LEU A 550 1.97 -8.18 2.79
N PRO A 551 1.01 -9.10 2.95
CA PRO A 551 -0.24 -8.80 3.64
C PRO A 551 -0.02 -8.53 5.13
N LEU A 552 -0.86 -7.65 5.71
CA LEU A 552 -0.85 -7.34 7.14
C LEU A 552 -1.65 -8.38 7.93
N GLY A 553 -1.04 -8.97 8.97
CA GLY A 553 -1.69 -9.87 9.91
C GLY A 553 -2.16 -9.12 11.14
N SER A 554 -1.50 -9.33 12.27
CA SER A 554 -1.59 -8.44 13.44
C SER A 554 -0.19 -8.24 14.03
N GLY A 555 -0.11 -7.78 15.27
CA GLY A 555 1.15 -7.51 15.96
C GLY A 555 1.63 -6.08 15.85
N SER A 556 0.77 -5.16 15.43
CA SER A 556 0.91 -3.73 15.73
C SER A 556 -0.42 -3.00 15.53
N ASP A 557 -0.44 -1.70 15.80
CA ASP A 557 -1.60 -0.81 15.93
C ASP A 557 -2.47 -0.70 14.67
N TYR A 558 -1.96 -1.08 13.49
CA TYR A 558 -2.76 -1.11 12.26
C TYR A 558 -3.94 -2.09 12.32
N THR A 559 -3.94 -3.02 13.29
CA THR A 559 -4.90 -4.12 13.37
C THR A 559 -6.36 -3.65 13.41
N VAL A 560 -6.66 -2.67 14.26
CA VAL A 560 -8.03 -2.14 14.35
C VAL A 560 -8.43 -1.34 13.12
N PHE A 561 -7.47 -0.66 12.48
CA PHE A 561 -7.74 0.13 11.29
C PHE A 561 -8.08 -0.75 10.09
N LEU A 562 -7.30 -1.79 9.82
CA LEU A 562 -7.52 -2.65 8.67
C LEU A 562 -8.56 -3.74 8.96
N GLN A 563 -8.32 -4.59 9.95
CA GLN A 563 -9.11 -5.81 10.11
C GLN A 563 -10.48 -5.57 10.76
N HIS A 564 -10.65 -4.48 11.52
CA HIS A 564 -11.93 -4.12 12.13
C HIS A 564 -12.69 -3.03 11.34
N LEU A 565 -11.99 -2.00 10.86
CA LEU A 565 -12.61 -0.82 10.23
C LEU A 565 -12.44 -0.70 8.71
N GLY A 566 -11.62 -1.54 8.08
CA GLY A 566 -11.42 -1.56 6.62
C GLY A 566 -10.74 -0.30 6.08
N VAL A 567 -9.82 0.27 6.85
CA VAL A 567 -8.94 1.37 6.43
C VAL A 567 -7.67 0.77 5.83
N ALA A 568 -7.28 1.25 4.64
CA ALA A 568 -6.05 0.78 4.00
C ALA A 568 -4.85 1.15 4.87
N SER A 569 -4.03 0.16 5.20
CA SER A 569 -2.96 0.30 6.20
C SER A 569 -1.60 -0.16 5.68
N THR A 570 -0.52 0.30 6.30
CA THR A 570 0.86 -0.14 6.01
C THR A 570 1.67 -0.29 7.29
N ASP A 571 2.68 -1.15 7.25
CA ASP A 571 3.78 -1.19 8.21
C ASP A 571 5.10 -1.50 7.48
N GLN A 572 6.24 -1.11 8.05
CA GLN A 572 7.56 -1.33 7.43
C GLN A 572 8.71 -1.09 8.41
N GLY A 573 9.82 -1.77 8.16
CA GLY A 573 11.04 -1.62 8.93
C GLY A 573 12.16 -2.50 8.40
N PHE A 574 13.34 -2.35 8.99
CA PHE A 574 14.47 -3.25 8.78
C PHE A 574 14.43 -4.39 9.80
N ALA A 575 14.21 -5.62 9.35
CA ALA A 575 14.20 -6.82 10.17
C ALA A 575 15.56 -7.54 10.13
N ARG A 576 15.81 -8.39 11.13
CA ARG A 576 17.03 -9.21 11.17
C ARG A 576 17.03 -10.28 10.09
N THR A 577 18.21 -10.49 9.54
CA THR A 577 18.57 -11.68 8.76
C THR A 577 19.31 -12.68 9.66
N ALA A 578 19.54 -13.89 9.15
CA ALA A 578 20.32 -14.89 9.87
C ALA A 578 21.81 -14.53 10.03
N SER A 579 22.33 -13.51 9.33
CA SER A 579 23.69 -12.98 9.48
C SER A 579 23.75 -11.65 10.23
N ASP A 580 22.65 -11.19 10.83
CA ASP A 580 22.63 -10.00 11.71
C ASP A 580 22.94 -10.36 13.16
N ALA A 581 23.39 -9.37 13.93
CA ALA A 581 23.49 -9.52 15.39
C ALA A 581 22.12 -9.89 15.97
N VAL A 582 22.13 -10.69 17.02
CA VAL A 582 20.88 -11.11 17.67
C VAL A 582 20.23 -9.90 18.32
N PHE A 583 18.99 -9.63 17.92
CA PHE A 583 18.11 -8.67 18.56
C PHE A 583 17.43 -9.30 19.78
N HIS A 584 17.67 -8.77 20.97
CA HIS A 584 17.10 -9.25 22.23
C HIS A 584 15.70 -8.66 22.46
N TYR A 585 14.79 -8.98 21.55
CA TYR A 585 13.40 -8.54 21.57
C TYR A 585 12.73 -8.69 22.96
N HIS A 586 12.09 -7.61 23.42
CA HIS A 586 11.39 -7.51 24.72
C HIS A 586 12.24 -7.87 25.97
N SER A 587 13.55 -7.90 25.84
CA SER A 587 14.50 -8.05 26.94
C SER A 587 15.02 -6.67 27.35
N CYS A 588 15.59 -6.55 28.55
CA CYS A 588 16.28 -5.32 28.91
C CYS A 588 17.64 -5.13 28.20
N LEU A 589 18.00 -6.07 27.34
CA LEU A 589 19.10 -5.95 26.40
C LEU A 589 18.67 -5.38 25.04
N ASP A 590 17.37 -5.09 24.86
CA ASP A 590 16.90 -4.12 23.87
C ASP A 590 17.26 -2.70 24.34
N ASP A 591 18.53 -2.34 24.13
CA ASP A 591 19.14 -1.13 24.65
C ASP A 591 19.81 -0.29 23.54
N GLU A 592 20.07 0.98 23.87
CA GLU A 592 20.67 1.94 22.93
C GLU A 592 22.05 1.48 22.45
N ARG A 593 22.80 0.75 23.28
CA ARG A 593 24.13 0.28 22.91
C ARG A 593 24.03 -0.75 21.78
N TRP A 594 23.06 -1.67 21.83
CA TRP A 594 22.80 -2.61 20.76
C TRP A 594 22.42 -1.88 19.46
N GLN A 595 21.55 -0.87 19.57
CA GLN A 595 21.11 -0.05 18.43
C GLN A 595 22.28 0.64 17.73
N GLU A 596 23.15 1.31 18.50
CA GLU A 596 24.34 2.02 18.01
C GLU A 596 25.44 1.08 17.48
N THR A 597 25.58 -0.11 18.06
CA THR A 597 26.69 -1.02 17.74
C THR A 597 26.37 -1.95 16.59
N TYR A 598 25.13 -2.44 16.50
CA TYR A 598 24.78 -3.54 15.60
C TYR A 598 23.59 -3.26 14.69
N ALA A 599 22.51 -2.66 15.20
CA ALA A 599 21.28 -2.50 14.41
C ALA A 599 21.46 -1.47 13.29
N ASP A 600 21.92 -0.27 13.64
CA ASP A 600 22.12 0.84 12.72
C ASP A 600 23.31 1.72 13.11
N PRO A 601 24.56 1.22 12.96
CA PRO A 601 25.73 2.05 13.19
C PRO A 601 25.71 3.31 12.32
N GLY A 602 25.55 4.47 12.97
CA GLY A 602 25.42 5.76 12.28
C GLY A 602 23.99 6.16 11.91
N PHE A 603 22.96 5.43 12.35
CA PHE A 603 21.53 5.79 12.24
C PHE A 603 21.05 6.06 10.80
N HIS A 604 21.63 5.39 9.81
CA HIS A 604 21.31 5.61 8.39
C HIS A 604 20.00 4.94 7.97
N LYS A 605 19.69 3.76 8.53
CA LYS A 605 18.45 3.01 8.26
C LYS A 605 17.23 3.71 8.86
N HIS A 606 17.30 4.24 10.08
CA HIS A 606 16.23 5.07 10.67
C HIS A 606 15.89 6.27 9.77
N VAL A 607 16.93 6.97 9.30
CA VAL A 607 16.77 8.10 8.39
C VAL A 607 16.13 7.70 7.06
N ALA A 608 16.47 6.52 6.52
CA ALA A 608 15.85 6.00 5.30
C ALA A 608 14.36 5.68 5.52
N VAL A 609 14.00 5.03 6.63
CA VAL A 609 12.61 4.74 7.02
C VAL A 609 11.80 6.03 7.20
N ALA A 610 12.35 7.02 7.92
CA ALA A 610 11.71 8.31 8.12
C ALA A 610 11.45 9.04 6.79
N LYS A 611 12.44 9.06 5.89
CA LYS A 611 12.30 9.64 4.55
C LYS A 611 11.21 8.95 3.73
N HIS A 612 11.22 7.61 3.71
CA HIS A 612 10.23 6.82 3.01
C HIS A 612 8.82 7.06 3.52
N HIS A 613 8.63 6.95 4.85
CA HIS A 613 7.33 7.12 5.48
C HIS A 613 6.79 8.54 5.32
N GLY A 614 7.65 9.55 5.51
CA GLY A 614 7.31 10.95 5.28
C GLY A 614 6.94 11.23 3.83
N LEU A 615 7.63 10.63 2.86
CA LEU A 615 7.32 10.78 1.43
C LEU A 615 6.00 10.10 1.06
N MET A 616 5.73 8.90 1.60
CA MET A 616 4.45 8.21 1.46
C MET A 616 3.30 9.06 2.00
N ALA A 617 3.43 9.56 3.23
CA ALA A 617 2.47 10.46 3.84
C ALA A 617 2.26 11.74 3.01
N LEU A 618 3.34 12.40 2.60
CA LEU A 618 3.29 13.64 1.81
C LEU A 618 2.54 13.45 0.48
N ARG A 619 2.75 12.31 -0.20
CA ARG A 619 2.06 11.98 -1.45
C ARG A 619 0.58 11.69 -1.21
N LEU A 620 0.23 10.96 -0.15
CA LEU A 620 -1.18 10.71 0.23
C LEU A 620 -1.91 12.00 0.60
N VAL A 621 -1.31 12.87 1.40
CA VAL A 621 -1.98 14.08 1.92
C VAL A 621 -2.05 15.21 0.91
N ASN A 622 -1.26 15.19 -0.17
CA ASN A 622 -1.26 16.21 -1.22
C ASN A 622 -2.03 15.81 -2.49
N ALA A 623 -2.25 14.52 -2.72
CA ALA A 623 -2.83 14.07 -3.98
C ALA A 623 -4.29 14.55 -4.18
N ILE A 624 -4.64 15.01 -5.37
CA ILE A 624 -6.02 15.40 -5.69
C ILE A 624 -6.91 14.14 -5.70
N VAL A 625 -6.52 13.15 -6.51
CA VAL A 625 -7.04 11.78 -6.48
C VAL A 625 -6.11 10.91 -5.64
N LEU A 626 -6.68 10.11 -4.74
CA LEU A 626 -5.90 9.23 -3.86
C LEU A 626 -5.06 8.23 -4.69
N PRO A 627 -3.78 8.01 -4.34
CA PRO A 627 -2.91 7.05 -5.02
C PRO A 627 -3.18 5.60 -4.58
N LEU A 628 -4.45 5.22 -4.42
CA LEU A 628 -4.88 3.84 -4.15
C LEU A 628 -5.10 3.09 -5.46
N ASN A 629 -4.59 1.85 -5.53
CA ASN A 629 -4.70 0.97 -6.68
C ASN A 629 -5.63 -0.22 -6.37
N THR A 630 -6.93 -0.03 -6.60
CA THR A 630 -7.95 -1.05 -6.37
C THR A 630 -7.83 -2.22 -7.34
N THR A 631 -7.36 -1.99 -8.56
CA THR A 631 -7.11 -3.03 -9.56
C THR A 631 -6.02 -3.99 -9.09
N GLN A 632 -4.91 -3.46 -8.56
CA GLN A 632 -3.87 -4.31 -7.97
C GLN A 632 -4.44 -5.18 -6.85
N TYR A 633 -5.31 -4.62 -6.01
CA TYR A 633 -5.92 -5.40 -4.93
C TYR A 633 -6.83 -6.50 -5.46
N ALA A 634 -7.67 -6.20 -6.46
CA ALA A 634 -8.51 -7.21 -7.09
C ALA A 634 -7.68 -8.34 -7.75
N LEU A 635 -6.49 -8.03 -8.28
CA LEU A 635 -5.55 -9.04 -8.78
C LEU A 635 -4.93 -9.87 -7.65
N GLU A 636 -4.54 -9.28 -6.53
CA GLU A 636 -4.04 -10.04 -5.37
C GLU A 636 -5.08 -11.02 -4.81
N LEU A 637 -6.37 -10.67 -4.85
CA LEU A 637 -7.44 -11.60 -4.46
C LEU A 637 -7.47 -12.87 -5.32
N GLN A 638 -7.09 -12.78 -6.61
CA GLN A 638 -6.95 -13.97 -7.46
C GLN A 638 -5.81 -14.85 -6.95
N SER A 639 -4.65 -14.25 -6.66
CA SER A 639 -3.50 -14.95 -6.08
C SER A 639 -3.85 -15.61 -4.75
N TYR A 640 -4.62 -14.94 -3.90
CA TYR A 640 -5.04 -15.50 -2.62
C TYR A 640 -6.00 -16.68 -2.79
N LEU A 641 -6.92 -16.62 -3.76
CA LEU A 641 -7.80 -17.74 -4.06
C LEU A 641 -7.03 -18.91 -4.67
N ASP A 642 -6.05 -18.65 -5.54
CA ASP A 642 -5.17 -19.68 -6.09
C ASP A 642 -4.37 -20.38 -4.98
N ALA A 643 -3.87 -19.62 -4.00
CA ALA A 643 -3.21 -20.18 -2.83
C ALA A 643 -4.15 -21.03 -1.98
N ALA A 644 -5.40 -20.60 -1.79
CA ALA A 644 -6.40 -21.40 -1.06
C ALA A 644 -6.77 -22.70 -1.81
N GLU A 645 -6.91 -22.65 -3.14
CA GLU A 645 -7.15 -23.84 -3.97
C GLU A 645 -5.98 -24.83 -3.92
N ALA A 646 -4.75 -24.34 -3.85
CA ALA A 646 -3.56 -25.18 -3.74
C ALA A 646 -3.49 -25.99 -2.42
N ILE A 647 -4.24 -25.60 -1.38
CA ILE A 647 -4.33 -26.33 -0.11
C ILE A 647 -5.22 -27.59 -0.24
N ILE A 648 -6.13 -27.61 -1.23
CA ILE A 648 -7.12 -28.68 -1.38
C ILE A 648 -6.41 -30.01 -1.65
N SER A 649 -6.55 -30.95 -0.71
CA SER A 649 -5.96 -32.28 -0.83
C SER A 649 -6.86 -33.24 -1.61
N PRO A 650 -6.31 -34.27 -2.28
CA PRO A 650 -7.10 -35.27 -3.00
C PRO A 650 -8.14 -35.98 -2.11
N SER A 651 -7.86 -36.14 -0.80
CA SER A 651 -8.80 -36.73 0.15
C SER A 651 -10.04 -35.88 0.38
N MET A 652 -9.93 -34.55 0.36
CA MET A 652 -11.09 -33.66 0.50
C MET A 652 -12.02 -33.74 -0.72
N LEU A 653 -11.43 -33.89 -1.92
CA LEU A 653 -12.17 -34.02 -3.18
C LEU A 653 -12.91 -35.36 -3.33
N LEU A 654 -12.55 -36.39 -2.54
CA LEU A 654 -13.25 -37.67 -2.53
C LEU A 654 -14.57 -37.62 -1.76
N GLU A 655 -14.71 -36.69 -0.80
CA GLU A 655 -15.88 -36.55 0.05
C GLU A 655 -16.87 -35.50 -0.47
N HIS A 656 -16.38 -34.39 -1.03
CA HIS A 656 -17.19 -33.28 -1.54
C HIS A 656 -16.47 -32.55 -2.68
N VAL A 657 -17.18 -32.21 -3.76
CA VAL A 657 -16.61 -31.43 -4.85
C VAL A 657 -16.68 -29.95 -4.48
N LEU A 658 -15.53 -29.34 -4.19
CA LEU A 658 -15.42 -27.91 -3.90
C LEU A 658 -15.57 -27.08 -5.17
N ASP A 659 -16.50 -26.12 -5.17
CA ASP A 659 -16.69 -25.17 -6.27
C ASP A 659 -16.45 -23.71 -5.83
N PHE A 660 -15.34 -23.12 -6.27
CA PHE A 660 -15.06 -21.69 -6.07
C PHE A 660 -15.36 -20.83 -7.31
N SER A 661 -16.04 -21.38 -8.33
CA SER A 661 -16.30 -20.69 -9.60
C SER A 661 -17.08 -19.38 -9.44
N ARG A 662 -18.05 -19.32 -8.51
CA ARG A 662 -18.79 -18.09 -8.22
C ARG A 662 -17.88 -17.02 -7.62
N LEU A 663 -17.04 -17.38 -6.64
CA LEU A 663 -16.08 -16.45 -6.04
C LEU A 663 -15.06 -15.97 -7.09
N ARG A 664 -14.53 -16.88 -7.91
CA ARG A 664 -13.64 -16.57 -9.04
C ARG A 664 -14.28 -15.57 -10.00
N THR A 665 -15.54 -15.79 -10.34
CA THR A 665 -16.32 -14.90 -11.20
C THR A 665 -16.52 -13.53 -10.56
N ALA A 666 -16.86 -13.48 -9.26
CA ALA A 666 -17.02 -12.24 -8.52
C ALA A 666 -15.71 -11.44 -8.45
N ILE A 667 -14.57 -12.09 -8.22
CA ILE A 667 -13.25 -11.44 -8.23
C ILE A 667 -12.92 -10.91 -9.63
N ASN A 668 -13.16 -11.67 -10.71
CA ASN A 668 -12.94 -11.19 -12.07
C ASN A 668 -13.80 -9.95 -12.40
N GLN A 669 -15.06 -9.95 -11.99
CA GLN A 669 -15.93 -8.77 -12.15
C GLN A 669 -15.46 -7.58 -11.31
N LEU A 670 -14.84 -7.83 -10.15
CA LEU A 670 -14.24 -6.78 -9.33
C LEU A 670 -12.99 -6.19 -10.00
N VAL A 671 -12.20 -7.00 -10.70
CA VAL A 671 -11.07 -6.53 -11.54
C VAL A 671 -11.59 -5.59 -12.61
N ASP A 672 -12.57 -6.03 -13.42
CA ASP A 672 -13.17 -5.20 -14.48
C ASP A 672 -13.70 -3.87 -13.92
N ALA A 673 -14.46 -3.90 -12.82
CA ALA A 673 -14.99 -2.70 -12.18
C ALA A 673 -13.90 -1.77 -11.61
N SER A 674 -12.76 -2.34 -11.19
CA SER A 674 -11.62 -1.57 -10.69
C SER A 674 -10.84 -0.90 -11.82
N GLU A 675 -10.70 -1.56 -12.98
CA GLU A 675 -10.11 -0.97 -14.18
C GLU A 675 -10.93 0.23 -14.67
N GLU A 676 -12.26 0.09 -14.71
CA GLU A 676 -13.15 1.22 -15.03
C GLU A 676 -13.05 2.37 -14.01
N LEU A 677 -12.82 2.07 -12.72
CA LEU A 677 -12.56 3.09 -11.71
C LEU A 677 -11.21 3.79 -11.92
N ASP A 678 -10.19 3.07 -12.41
CA ASP A 678 -8.90 3.64 -12.78
C ASP A 678 -9.02 4.60 -13.97
N GLU A 679 -9.86 4.29 -14.95
CA GLU A 679 -10.21 5.22 -16.03
C GLU A 679 -10.97 6.44 -15.49
N GLU A 680 -12.04 6.25 -14.72
CA GLU A 680 -12.83 7.34 -14.14
C GLU A 680 -11.97 8.30 -13.32
N LYS A 681 -11.08 7.77 -12.47
CA LYS A 681 -10.22 8.60 -11.61
C LYS A 681 -9.17 9.35 -12.45
N GLY A 682 -8.63 8.72 -13.51
CA GLY A 682 -7.71 9.35 -14.45
C GLY A 682 -8.35 10.51 -15.20
N GLU A 683 -9.56 10.30 -15.74
CA GLU A 683 -10.34 11.34 -16.40
C GLU A 683 -10.71 12.47 -15.43
N ALA A 684 -11.14 12.14 -14.22
CA ALA A 684 -11.50 13.12 -13.20
C ALA A 684 -10.31 14.01 -12.81
N ASP A 685 -9.12 13.42 -12.64
CA ASP A 685 -7.89 14.17 -12.35
C ASP A 685 -7.49 15.06 -13.52
N SER A 686 -7.41 14.52 -14.74
CA SER A 686 -7.02 15.29 -15.93
C SER A 686 -7.97 16.46 -16.18
N HIS A 687 -9.29 16.19 -16.20
CA HIS A 687 -10.29 17.21 -16.45
C HIS A 687 -10.31 18.29 -15.35
N PHE A 688 -10.15 17.90 -14.08
CA PHE A 688 -10.06 18.86 -12.99
C PHE A 688 -8.84 19.75 -13.15
N ARG A 689 -7.66 19.17 -13.43
CA ARG A 689 -6.42 19.92 -13.68
C ARG A 689 -6.55 20.85 -14.87
N ASP A 690 -7.12 20.39 -15.99
CA ASP A 690 -7.31 21.21 -17.19
C ASP A 690 -8.18 22.44 -16.93
N LEU A 691 -9.29 22.27 -16.22
CA LEU A 691 -10.15 23.38 -15.82
C LEU A 691 -9.45 24.33 -14.84
N LEU A 692 -8.69 23.78 -13.91
CA LEU A 692 -7.88 24.54 -12.97
C LEU A 692 -6.86 25.40 -13.70
N TYR A 693 -6.17 24.83 -14.68
CA TYR A 693 -5.23 25.54 -15.54
C TYR A 693 -5.91 26.63 -16.37
N ALA A 694 -7.10 26.34 -16.91
CA ALA A 694 -7.87 27.31 -17.68
C ALA A 694 -8.28 28.53 -16.83
N LEU A 695 -8.62 28.32 -15.55
CA LEU A 695 -8.96 29.39 -14.59
C LEU A 695 -7.74 30.21 -14.14
N VAL A 696 -6.56 29.59 -14.02
CA VAL A 696 -5.32 30.24 -13.61
C VAL A 696 -4.58 30.92 -14.78
N ARG A 697 -5.02 30.72 -16.03
CA ARG A 697 -4.50 31.49 -17.17
C ARG A 697 -4.76 32.98 -16.93
N PRO A 698 -3.72 33.84 -16.95
CA PRO A 698 -3.95 35.27 -16.87
C PRO A 698 -4.67 35.70 -18.14
N HIS A 699 -5.96 36.06 -18.04
CA HIS A 699 -6.56 36.99 -18.98
C HIS A 699 -5.86 38.34 -18.78
N MET A 700 -4.66 38.46 -19.36
CA MET A 700 -3.94 39.71 -19.55
C MET A 700 -4.81 40.59 -20.43
N ARG A 701 -5.66 41.44 -19.84
CA ARG A 701 -6.10 42.68 -20.48
C ARG A 701 -6.63 43.77 -19.54
N HIS A 702 -7.10 43.49 -18.32
CA HIS A 702 -7.44 44.58 -17.39
C HIS A 702 -7.09 44.29 -15.92
N ARG A 703 -6.06 44.99 -15.44
CA ARG A 703 -5.54 44.94 -14.07
C ARG A 703 -6.53 45.47 -13.03
N ASP A 704 -7.49 46.30 -13.45
CA ASP A 704 -8.50 46.92 -12.58
C ASP A 704 -9.74 46.05 -12.37
N THR A 705 -10.16 45.28 -13.38
CA THR A 705 -11.22 44.26 -13.24
C THR A 705 -10.79 43.19 -12.23
N TRP A 706 -9.51 42.75 -12.29
CA TRP A 706 -8.96 41.80 -11.33
C TRP A 706 -8.91 42.33 -9.89
N ARG A 707 -8.67 43.65 -9.69
CA ARG A 707 -8.71 44.27 -8.35
C ARG A 707 -10.11 44.49 -7.81
N ARG A 708 -11.12 44.61 -8.69
CA ARG A 708 -12.54 44.74 -8.32
C ARG A 708 -13.14 43.39 -7.94
N ILE A 709 -12.91 42.36 -8.76
CA ILE A 709 -13.25 40.96 -8.44
C ILE A 709 -12.59 40.57 -7.11
N LYS A 710 -11.30 40.87 -6.94
CA LYS A 710 -10.56 40.58 -5.68
C LYS A 710 -11.11 41.32 -4.45
N ARG A 711 -11.61 42.56 -4.59
CA ARG A 711 -12.18 43.34 -3.47
C ARG A 711 -13.61 42.94 -3.14
N GLY A 712 -14.46 42.69 -4.14
CA GLY A 712 -15.81 42.17 -3.94
C GLY A 712 -15.81 40.79 -3.29
N VAL A 713 -14.90 39.90 -3.75
CA VAL A 713 -14.66 38.59 -3.13
C VAL A 713 -14.17 38.71 -1.68
N SER A 714 -13.23 39.62 -1.40
CA SER A 714 -12.68 39.79 -0.05
C SER A 714 -13.69 40.42 0.93
N TYR A 715 -14.58 41.30 0.46
CA TYR A 715 -15.63 41.92 1.26
C TYR A 715 -16.78 40.93 1.55
N TRP A 716 -17.18 40.13 0.55
CA TRP A 716 -18.12 39.01 0.70
C TRP A 716 -17.59 37.93 1.67
N PHE A 717 -16.28 37.63 1.62
CA PHE A 717 -15.61 36.70 2.54
C PHE A 717 -15.70 37.15 4.02
N ASN A 718 -15.49 38.44 4.31
CA ASN A 718 -15.54 38.93 5.69
C ASN A 718 -16.98 39.03 6.24
N ALA A 719 -17.96 39.35 5.39
CA ALA A 719 -19.37 39.45 5.78
C ALA A 719 -20.04 38.08 6.01
N LEU A 720 -19.63 37.02 5.28
CA LEU A 720 -20.25 35.69 5.37
C LEU A 720 -19.67 34.81 6.50
N PHE A 721 -18.44 35.11 6.96
CA PHE A 721 -17.71 34.31 7.98
C PHE A 721 -17.49 35.02 9.33
N CYS A 722 -18.04 36.23 9.53
CA CYS A 722 -17.87 37.02 10.76
C CYS A 722 -16.40 37.11 11.25
N VAL A 723 -15.45 37.19 10.33
CA VAL A 723 -14.06 37.48 10.68
C VAL A 723 -13.95 38.99 10.89
N GLY A 724 -14.08 39.39 12.16
CA GLY A 724 -14.14 40.78 12.61
C GLY A 724 -15.46 41.04 13.33
N GLY A 725 -15.41 41.05 14.67
CA GLY A 725 -16.59 41.22 15.52
C GLY A 725 -17.41 42.45 15.16
N CYS A 726 -18.70 42.24 14.89
CA CYS A 726 -19.70 43.29 14.89
C CYS A 726 -21.03 42.72 15.40
N GLY A 727 -21.45 43.19 16.58
CA GLY A 727 -22.87 43.28 16.97
C GLY A 727 -23.55 42.05 17.55
N THR A 728 -23.13 41.62 18.74
CA THR A 728 -23.95 40.79 19.64
C THR A 728 -25.07 41.62 20.25
N GLU A 729 -26.30 41.62 19.70
CA GLU A 729 -27.50 41.96 20.49
C GLU A 729 -28.86 41.61 19.84
N SER A 730 -28.98 41.49 18.51
CA SER A 730 -30.30 41.21 17.90
C SER A 730 -30.68 39.73 17.80
N ARG A 731 -29.72 38.81 17.93
CA ARG A 731 -29.92 37.36 17.70
C ARG A 731 -30.59 36.64 18.88
N LYS A 732 -30.46 37.17 20.11
CA LYS A 732 -30.99 36.56 21.34
C LYS A 732 -32.50 36.72 21.53
N GLN A 733 -33.18 37.63 20.80
CA GLN A 733 -34.63 37.82 20.91
C GLN A 733 -35.45 36.97 19.94
N HIS A 734 -34.87 36.49 18.84
CA HIS A 734 -35.61 35.72 17.83
C HIS A 734 -35.53 34.20 18.09
N GLU A 735 -34.37 33.70 18.52
CA GLU A 735 -34.17 32.27 18.82
C GLU A 735 -34.95 31.80 20.06
N LYS A 736 -35.35 32.72 20.96
CA LYS A 736 -36.18 32.42 22.13
C LYS A 736 -37.66 32.23 21.77
N MET A 737 -38.18 32.95 20.77
CA MET A 737 -39.59 32.78 20.34
C MET A 737 -39.82 31.51 19.53
N GLU A 738 -38.87 31.11 18.67
CA GLU A 738 -39.00 29.90 17.85
C GLU A 738 -38.85 28.62 18.68
N ARG A 739 -37.97 28.64 19.70
CA ARG A 739 -37.76 27.49 20.59
C ARG A 739 -38.96 27.23 21.50
N ASP A 740 -39.63 28.29 21.98
CA ASP A 740 -40.83 28.17 22.82
C ASP A 740 -42.08 27.77 22.02
N GLN A 741 -42.10 28.03 20.70
CA GLN A 741 -43.19 27.62 19.81
C GLN A 741 -43.03 26.16 19.37
N LEU A 742 -41.80 25.75 19.00
CA LEU A 742 -41.51 24.38 18.58
C LEU A 742 -41.68 23.37 19.73
N MET A 743 -41.35 23.76 20.96
CA MET A 743 -41.52 22.92 22.16
C MET A 743 -42.98 22.76 22.61
N ARG A 744 -43.90 23.61 22.14
CA ARG A 744 -45.35 23.47 22.40
C ARG A 744 -46.05 22.55 21.41
N ASP A 745 -45.51 22.39 20.21
CA ASP A 745 -46.23 21.75 19.09
C ASP A 745 -45.84 20.29 18.84
N THR A 746 -44.71 19.78 19.37
CA THR A 746 -44.17 18.48 18.93
C THR A 746 -43.87 17.47 20.05
N GLY A 747 -44.63 17.46 21.15
CA GLY A 747 -44.34 16.55 22.27
C GLY A 747 -44.33 15.06 21.89
N TYR A 748 -43.15 14.47 21.57
CA TYR A 748 -42.71 13.11 21.94
C TYR A 748 -41.27 12.78 21.47
N TRP A 749 -40.67 11.81 22.16
CA TRP A 749 -39.31 11.27 22.04
C TRP A 749 -39.23 9.96 21.20
N VAL A 750 -38.03 9.64 20.68
CA VAL A 750 -37.46 8.32 20.26
C VAL A 750 -37.76 7.74 18.84
N GLU A 751 -36.64 7.38 18.16
CA GLU A 751 -36.35 6.38 17.10
C GLU A 751 -36.73 6.52 15.59
N VAL A 752 -35.77 6.03 14.77
CA VAL A 752 -35.85 5.41 13.41
C VAL A 752 -35.34 6.21 12.18
N ALA A 753 -34.11 5.83 11.77
CA ALA A 753 -33.62 5.36 10.47
C ALA A 753 -33.71 6.15 9.14
N PHE A 754 -32.59 6.07 8.42
CA PHE A 754 -32.36 6.22 6.96
C PHE A 754 -33.61 6.33 6.07
N LYS A 755 -33.88 7.54 5.53
CA LYS A 755 -34.41 7.72 4.17
C LYS A 755 -33.82 8.98 3.52
N SER A 756 -33.30 8.82 2.31
CA SER A 756 -32.63 9.85 1.51
C SER A 756 -33.57 10.78 0.72
N ALA A 757 -34.81 10.99 1.18
CA ALA A 757 -35.83 11.73 0.43
C ALA A 757 -36.17 13.11 1.01
N ASP A 758 -35.97 13.37 2.30
CA ASP A 758 -36.51 14.58 2.95
C ASP A 758 -35.63 15.84 2.78
N VAL A 759 -34.50 15.72 2.08
CA VAL A 759 -33.59 16.85 1.80
C VAL A 759 -34.03 17.66 0.57
N GLU A 760 -34.83 17.09 -0.34
CA GLU A 760 -35.29 17.80 -1.54
C GLU A 760 -36.50 18.72 -1.28
N GLU A 761 -37.42 18.34 -0.38
CA GLU A 761 -38.63 19.11 -0.09
C GLU A 761 -38.34 20.40 0.71
N GLY A 762 -37.43 20.34 1.69
CA GLY A 762 -37.01 21.50 2.48
C GLY A 762 -36.26 22.56 1.65
N LEU A 763 -35.57 22.14 0.58
CA LEU A 763 -34.83 23.04 -0.30
C LEU A 763 -35.76 23.75 -1.30
N SER A 764 -36.81 23.08 -1.78
CA SER A 764 -37.82 23.69 -2.66
C SER A 764 -38.60 24.78 -1.94
N ALA A 765 -39.04 24.53 -0.70
CA ALA A 765 -39.78 25.52 0.11
C ALA A 765 -38.92 26.76 0.44
N HIS A 766 -37.60 26.60 0.61
CA HIS A 766 -36.68 27.70 0.86
C HIS A 766 -36.40 28.54 -0.40
N VAL A 767 -36.32 27.90 -1.56
CA VAL A 767 -36.13 28.57 -2.86
C VAL A 767 -37.39 29.32 -3.31
N ASP A 768 -38.58 28.80 -3.04
CA ASP A 768 -39.84 29.48 -3.38
C ASP A 768 -40.13 30.67 -2.45
N ARG A 769 -39.70 30.60 -1.19
CA ARG A 769 -39.77 31.73 -0.25
C ARG A 769 -38.81 32.88 -0.63
N LEU A 770 -37.65 32.56 -1.21
CA LEU A 770 -36.71 33.55 -1.76
C LEU A 770 -37.21 34.19 -3.07
N ARG A 771 -37.97 33.45 -3.89
CA ARG A 771 -38.63 33.98 -5.10
C ARG A 771 -39.78 34.93 -4.79
N GLY A 772 -40.52 34.70 -3.69
CA GLY A 772 -41.59 35.60 -3.23
C GLY A 772 -41.11 36.97 -2.73
N LEU A 773 -39.84 37.07 -2.31
CA LEU A 773 -39.22 38.31 -1.83
C LEU A 773 -38.66 39.20 -2.96
N ALA A 774 -38.69 38.73 -4.21
CA ALA A 774 -38.10 39.40 -5.37
C ALA A 774 -39.14 39.91 -6.41
N ALA A 775 -40.36 40.27 -5.97
CA ALA A 775 -41.33 40.94 -6.83
C ALA A 775 -41.27 42.47 -6.63
N PRO A 776 -41.01 43.29 -7.67
CA PRO A 776 -40.95 44.74 -7.52
C PRO A 776 -42.36 45.33 -7.44
N ARG A 777 -42.73 45.91 -6.30
CA ARG A 777 -43.86 46.85 -6.21
C ARG A 777 -43.41 48.23 -6.68
N LEU A 778 -43.87 48.62 -7.86
CA LEU A 778 -43.91 50.00 -8.35
C LEU A 778 -44.71 50.88 -7.38
N THR A 779 -44.12 51.98 -6.89
CA THR A 779 -44.70 53.35 -6.93
C THR A 779 -43.70 54.39 -6.41
N ASN A 780 -43.43 55.38 -7.27
CA ASN A 780 -43.12 56.79 -7.03
C ASN A 780 -42.88 57.28 -5.57
N THR A 781 -41.73 57.91 -5.31
CA THR A 781 -41.62 59.37 -5.02
C THR A 781 -40.16 59.83 -5.01
N ARG A 782 -39.97 61.09 -5.43
CA ARG A 782 -38.73 61.87 -5.57
C ARG A 782 -37.91 62.02 -4.28
N GLY A 783 -36.60 62.17 -4.42
CA GLY A 783 -35.70 62.73 -3.40
C GLY A 783 -34.23 62.49 -3.72
N ASP A 784 -33.51 63.57 -4.03
CA ASP A 784 -32.10 63.63 -4.43
C ASP A 784 -31.12 63.06 -3.38
N GLY A 785 -29.99 62.52 -3.86
CA GLY A 785 -28.79 62.25 -3.05
C GLY A 785 -27.96 61.08 -3.58
N ASP A 786 -26.80 61.39 -4.16
CA ASP A 786 -25.82 60.48 -4.77
C ASP A 786 -25.66 59.12 -4.06
N GLY A 787 -26.09 58.06 -4.76
CA GLY A 787 -25.83 56.66 -4.40
C GLY A 787 -24.94 56.00 -5.43
N PHE A 788 -23.67 55.76 -5.08
CA PHE A 788 -22.84 54.78 -5.77
C PHE A 788 -23.43 53.39 -5.46
N MET A 789 -24.27 52.87 -6.35
CA MET A 789 -24.87 51.54 -6.18
C MET A 789 -23.81 50.46 -6.35
N ASP A 790 -23.47 49.81 -5.25
CA ASP A 790 -22.68 48.58 -5.18
C ASP A 790 -23.61 47.40 -5.55
N ASN A 791 -23.77 47.14 -6.85
CA ASN A 791 -24.54 46.00 -7.39
C ASN A 791 -23.66 45.00 -8.18
N ASP A 792 -22.32 45.10 -8.10
CA ASP A 792 -21.40 44.33 -8.96
C ASP A 792 -20.86 43.03 -8.33
N CYS A 793 -21.14 42.72 -7.06
CA CYS A 793 -20.51 41.59 -6.35
C CYS A 793 -21.23 40.24 -6.47
N ASP A 794 -22.48 40.20 -6.95
CA ASP A 794 -23.25 38.94 -7.06
C ASP A 794 -23.11 38.22 -8.42
N HIS A 795 -22.49 38.86 -9.42
CA HIS A 795 -22.36 38.30 -10.77
C HIS A 795 -21.20 37.30 -10.96
N ASP A 796 -20.16 37.30 -10.09
CA ASP A 796 -18.91 36.56 -10.33
C ASP A 796 -18.94 35.06 -9.96
N LEU A 797 -19.74 34.65 -8.97
CA LEU A 797 -19.88 33.25 -8.53
C LEU A 797 -20.70 32.37 -9.48
N ASN A 798 -21.43 33.00 -10.41
CA ASN A 798 -22.26 32.32 -11.42
C ASN A 798 -21.56 32.18 -12.79
N SER A 799 -20.27 32.50 -12.87
CA SER A 799 -19.50 32.34 -14.10
C SER A 799 -19.38 30.86 -14.50
N GLU A 800 -19.56 30.60 -15.80
CA GLU A 800 -19.49 29.25 -16.39
C GLU A 800 -18.19 28.49 -16.04
N PRO A 801 -16.99 29.13 -16.03
CA PRO A 801 -15.74 28.45 -15.68
C PRO A 801 -15.72 27.92 -14.24
N VAL A 802 -16.23 28.70 -13.28
CA VAL A 802 -16.29 28.30 -11.86
C VAL A 802 -17.26 27.14 -11.67
N ARG A 803 -18.44 27.19 -12.32
CA ARG A 803 -19.40 26.07 -12.30
C ARG A 803 -18.82 24.77 -12.87
N LYS A 804 -18.04 24.84 -13.95
CA LYS A 804 -17.36 23.67 -14.54
C LYS A 804 -16.32 23.10 -13.57
N LEU A 805 -15.50 23.94 -12.94
CA LEU A 805 -14.50 23.49 -11.96
C LEU A 805 -15.16 22.81 -10.75
N ILE A 806 -16.26 23.36 -10.23
CA ILE A 806 -17.03 22.74 -9.15
C ILE A 806 -17.53 21.35 -9.52
N LYS A 807 -18.05 21.19 -10.75
CA LYS A 807 -18.50 19.88 -11.24
C LYS A 807 -17.34 18.89 -11.32
N ALA A 808 -16.17 19.30 -11.80
CA ALA A 808 -14.99 18.44 -11.85
C ALA A 808 -14.47 18.07 -10.44
N ALA A 809 -14.44 19.01 -9.49
CA ALA A 809 -14.10 18.73 -8.10
C ALA A 809 -15.04 17.69 -7.46
N LYS A 810 -16.35 17.76 -7.77
CA LYS A 810 -17.33 16.75 -7.33
C LYS A 810 -17.06 15.37 -7.92
N ARG A 811 -16.55 15.28 -9.16
CA ARG A 811 -16.15 14.01 -9.77
C ARG A 811 -14.91 13.42 -9.09
N VAL A 812 -13.88 14.23 -8.84
CA VAL A 812 -12.70 13.82 -8.05
C VAL A 812 -13.12 13.29 -6.67
N ARG A 813 -13.98 14.01 -5.96
CA ARG A 813 -14.48 13.58 -4.64
C ARG A 813 -15.24 12.25 -4.73
N ARG A 814 -16.03 12.04 -5.80
CA ARG A 814 -16.73 10.78 -6.03
C ARG A 814 -15.75 9.63 -6.25
N ALA A 815 -14.72 9.84 -7.07
CA ALA A 815 -13.67 8.85 -7.31
C ALA A 815 -12.92 8.51 -6.00
N ASN A 816 -12.49 9.50 -5.22
CA ASN A 816 -11.83 9.26 -3.93
C ASN A 816 -12.72 8.46 -2.96
N ARG A 817 -14.02 8.76 -2.89
CA ARG A 817 -14.96 8.01 -2.07
C ARG A 817 -15.05 6.54 -2.48
N LYS A 818 -15.05 6.24 -3.79
CA LYS A 818 -15.04 4.86 -4.29
C LYS A 818 -13.74 4.15 -3.94
N LEU A 819 -12.59 4.82 -4.09
CA LEU A 819 -11.27 4.26 -3.73
C LEU A 819 -11.20 3.89 -2.24
N VAL A 820 -11.66 4.78 -1.37
CA VAL A 820 -11.67 4.53 0.09
C VAL A 820 -12.70 3.47 0.48
N ALA A 821 -13.86 3.44 -0.19
CA ALA A 821 -14.89 2.44 0.06
C ALA A 821 -14.49 1.02 -0.38
N PHE A 822 -13.49 0.88 -1.25
CA PHE A 822 -13.03 -0.43 -1.73
C PHE A 822 -12.53 -1.31 -0.58
N GLU A 823 -11.58 -0.82 0.24
CA GLU A 823 -11.04 -1.58 1.38
C GLU A 823 -12.13 -1.91 2.41
N ARG A 824 -12.99 -0.93 2.70
CA ARG A 824 -14.15 -1.10 3.61
C ARG A 824 -15.17 -2.11 3.10
N GLY A 825 -15.19 -2.33 1.79
CA GLY A 825 -16.06 -3.30 1.15
C GLY A 825 -15.71 -4.75 1.49
N PHE A 826 -14.64 -5.01 2.26
CA PHE A 826 -14.34 -6.34 2.81
C PHE A 826 -14.76 -6.53 4.26
N ILE A 827 -15.35 -5.50 4.90
CA ILE A 827 -15.81 -5.56 6.29
C ILE A 827 -17.19 -6.19 6.37
N ASN A 828 -17.26 -7.34 7.05
CA ASN A 828 -18.50 -8.03 7.37
C ASN A 828 -18.80 -7.92 8.86
N GLU A 829 -19.98 -7.42 9.22
CA GLU A 829 -20.37 -7.18 10.63
C GLU A 829 -20.48 -8.45 11.48
N GLU A 830 -20.69 -9.62 10.88
CA GLU A 830 -20.69 -10.90 11.62
C GLU A 830 -19.27 -11.35 11.97
N GLY A 831 -18.24 -10.78 11.35
CA GLY A 831 -16.85 -11.12 11.62
C GLY A 831 -16.41 -12.49 11.09
N LEU A 832 -15.25 -12.95 11.56
CA LEU A 832 -14.75 -14.29 11.29
C LEU A 832 -15.30 -15.29 12.31
N PRO A 833 -15.53 -16.56 11.92
CA PRO A 833 -16.08 -17.57 12.82
C PRO A 833 -15.25 -17.74 14.12
N GLY A 834 -15.86 -17.46 15.27
CA GLY A 834 -15.24 -17.55 16.60
C GLY A 834 -14.25 -16.42 16.93
N ARG A 835 -14.21 -15.37 16.10
CA ARG A 835 -13.32 -14.21 16.19
C ARG A 835 -14.04 -12.98 15.64
N GLU A 836 -15.27 -12.73 16.10
CA GLU A 836 -16.23 -11.81 15.49
C GLU A 836 -15.75 -10.34 15.45
N TRP A 837 -14.78 -10.00 16.28
CA TRP A 837 -14.13 -8.69 16.25
C TRP A 837 -13.30 -8.48 14.97
N TYR A 838 -12.71 -9.53 14.40
CA TYR A 838 -12.02 -9.46 13.12
C TYR A 838 -13.05 -9.53 11.99
N LYS A 839 -13.25 -8.42 11.28
CA LYS A 839 -14.34 -8.24 10.30
C LYS A 839 -13.91 -8.33 8.85
N HIS A 840 -12.62 -8.23 8.57
CA HIS A 840 -12.10 -8.15 7.21
C HIS A 840 -11.98 -9.53 6.55
N LEU A 841 -12.80 -9.78 5.54
CA LEU A 841 -12.87 -11.09 4.86
C LEU A 841 -11.71 -11.38 3.90
N GLY A 842 -10.95 -10.36 3.49
CA GLY A 842 -9.80 -10.53 2.58
C GLY A 842 -8.50 -10.95 3.27
N VAL A 843 -8.29 -10.52 4.50
CA VAL A 843 -7.05 -10.71 5.28
C VAL A 843 -7.34 -10.50 6.75
N ALA A 844 -6.76 -11.34 7.60
CA ALA A 844 -6.79 -11.23 9.06
C ALA A 844 -5.57 -11.95 9.66
N PRO A 845 -5.24 -11.75 10.95
CA PRO A 845 -4.30 -12.65 11.62
C PRO A 845 -4.81 -14.09 11.57
N GLY A 846 -3.91 -15.04 11.30
CA GLY A 846 -4.23 -16.47 11.38
C GLY A 846 -4.50 -16.89 12.83
N TYR A 847 -5.53 -17.71 13.04
CA TYR A 847 -5.97 -18.08 14.39
C TYR A 847 -4.85 -18.55 15.32
N TRP A 848 -4.04 -19.53 14.88
CA TRP A 848 -2.91 -20.04 15.66
C TRP A 848 -1.60 -19.31 15.41
N LEU A 849 -1.49 -18.49 14.36
CA LEU A 849 -0.27 -17.72 14.06
C LEU A 849 -0.15 -16.49 14.97
N GLY A 850 -1.27 -15.85 15.30
CA GLY A 850 -1.31 -14.59 16.06
C GLY A 850 -0.90 -13.39 15.21
N TYR A 851 0.40 -13.18 15.01
CA TYR A 851 0.91 -12.06 14.20
C TYR A 851 0.84 -12.33 12.70
N GLY A 852 1.07 -13.58 12.28
CA GLY A 852 1.12 -13.94 10.86
C GLY A 852 -0.22 -13.73 10.14
N ALA A 853 -0.18 -13.09 8.97
CA ALA A 853 -1.35 -12.87 8.14
C ALA A 853 -1.86 -14.19 7.54
N THR A 854 -3.18 -14.32 7.45
CA THR A 854 -3.85 -15.33 6.64
C THR A 854 -4.73 -14.61 5.62
N THR A 855 -4.53 -14.92 4.35
CA THR A 855 -5.34 -14.41 3.25
C THR A 855 -6.58 -15.27 3.07
N LEU A 856 -7.71 -14.63 2.74
CA LEU A 856 -9.04 -15.25 2.70
C LEU A 856 -9.31 -16.13 3.95
N PRO A 857 -9.15 -15.57 5.18
CA PRO A 857 -9.06 -16.34 6.41
C PRO A 857 -10.22 -17.31 6.64
N GLY A 858 -11.47 -16.93 6.32
CA GLY A 858 -12.61 -17.83 6.45
C GLY A 858 -12.47 -19.11 5.60
N ILE A 859 -11.96 -18.99 4.38
CA ILE A 859 -11.75 -20.12 3.46
C ILE A 859 -10.50 -20.92 3.90
N THR A 860 -9.39 -20.22 4.10
CA THR A 860 -8.09 -20.84 4.41
C THR A 860 -8.14 -21.59 5.74
N GLU A 861 -8.75 -21.04 6.78
CA GLU A 861 -8.88 -21.68 8.10
C GLU A 861 -9.90 -22.84 8.08
N ALA A 862 -10.95 -22.75 7.26
CA ALA A 862 -11.87 -23.88 7.06
C ALA A 862 -11.17 -25.09 6.43
N LEU A 863 -10.27 -24.86 5.47
CA LEU A 863 -9.48 -25.91 4.82
C LEU A 863 -8.36 -26.43 5.74
N THR A 864 -7.58 -25.55 6.35
CA THR A 864 -6.36 -25.93 7.10
C THR A 864 -6.66 -26.40 8.52
N LEU A 865 -7.49 -25.67 9.27
CA LEU A 865 -7.72 -25.92 10.69
C LEU A 865 -8.93 -26.82 10.93
N LYS A 866 -10.04 -26.54 10.23
CA LYS A 866 -11.30 -27.30 10.41
C LYS A 866 -11.38 -28.53 9.52
N LYS A 867 -10.56 -28.60 8.47
CA LYS A 867 -10.58 -29.65 7.44
C LYS A 867 -12.00 -29.89 6.92
N ASN A 868 -12.75 -28.82 6.71
CA ASN A 868 -14.18 -28.85 6.40
C ASN A 868 -14.45 -28.16 5.06
N ALA A 869 -14.70 -28.98 4.04
CA ALA A 869 -14.97 -28.51 2.67
C ALA A 869 -16.27 -27.68 2.57
N THR A 870 -17.34 -28.10 3.25
CA THR A 870 -18.63 -27.39 3.23
C THR A 870 -18.53 -26.00 3.86
N LEU A 871 -17.75 -25.87 4.94
CA LEU A 871 -17.49 -24.57 5.55
C LEU A 871 -16.65 -23.67 4.62
N ALA A 872 -15.65 -24.22 3.94
CA ALA A 872 -14.84 -23.46 2.99
C ALA A 872 -15.68 -22.94 1.81
N GLU A 873 -16.60 -23.75 1.29
CA GLU A 873 -17.55 -23.34 0.26
C GLU A 873 -18.52 -22.27 0.77
N HIS A 874 -19.04 -22.42 1.99
CA HIS A 874 -19.89 -21.40 2.63
C HIS A 874 -19.19 -20.05 2.76
N GLU A 875 -17.95 -20.02 3.25
CA GLU A 875 -17.18 -18.78 3.37
C GLU A 875 -16.82 -18.19 1.99
N ALA A 876 -16.58 -19.03 0.98
CA ALA A 876 -16.39 -18.59 -0.40
C ALA A 876 -17.65 -17.93 -0.98
N GLU A 877 -18.84 -18.51 -0.73
CA GLU A 877 -20.13 -17.91 -1.11
C GLU A 877 -20.42 -16.61 -0.38
N ARG A 878 -20.07 -16.55 0.92
CA ARG A 878 -20.21 -15.36 1.76
C ARG A 878 -19.34 -14.22 1.23
N LEU A 879 -18.06 -14.49 0.92
CA LEU A 879 -17.16 -13.51 0.30
C LEU A 879 -17.62 -13.10 -1.11
N ALA A 880 -18.04 -14.05 -1.95
CA ALA A 880 -18.55 -13.74 -3.29
C ALA A 880 -19.75 -12.80 -3.23
N SER A 881 -20.70 -13.07 -2.33
CA SER A 881 -21.87 -12.22 -2.10
C SER A 881 -21.50 -10.83 -1.58
N HIS A 882 -20.39 -10.71 -0.86
CA HIS A 882 -19.88 -9.43 -0.36
C HIS A 882 -19.23 -8.62 -1.49
N ILE A 883 -18.36 -9.25 -2.30
CA ILE A 883 -17.74 -8.65 -3.49
C ILE A 883 -18.81 -8.19 -4.50
N GLU A 884 -19.83 -9.00 -4.76
CA GLU A 884 -20.95 -8.65 -5.64
C GLU A 884 -21.71 -7.38 -5.17
N LYS A 885 -21.77 -7.12 -3.85
CA LYS A 885 -22.38 -5.90 -3.26
C LYS A 885 -21.49 -4.68 -3.34
N MET A 886 -20.16 -4.85 -3.34
CA MET A 886 -19.20 -3.75 -3.52
C MET A 886 -19.40 -3.04 -4.87
N ARG A 887 -20.05 -3.69 -5.83
CA ARG A 887 -20.51 -3.09 -7.09
C ARG A 887 -21.78 -2.25 -6.86
N PRO A 888 -21.73 -0.90 -6.94
CA PRO A 888 -22.94 -0.09 -6.82
C PRO A 888 -23.93 -0.40 -7.96
N SER A 889 -25.21 -0.49 -7.61
CA SER A 889 -26.36 -0.46 -8.53
C SER A 889 -26.34 0.86 -9.32
N GLY A 890 -25.70 0.82 -10.48
CA GLY A 890 -25.31 1.95 -11.33
C GLY A 890 -24.37 1.52 -12.44
N PHE A 891 -23.67 0.39 -12.24
CA PHE A 891 -23.08 -0.42 -13.30
C PHE A 891 -24.16 -1.25 -13.99
N ARG A 892 -24.59 -0.84 -15.20
CA ARG A 892 -25.24 -1.74 -16.15
C ARG A 892 -24.27 -1.99 -17.29
N LEU A 893 -23.84 -3.23 -17.46
CA LEU A 893 -23.36 -3.70 -18.74
C LEU A 893 -24.58 -3.86 -19.67
N PRO A 894 -24.61 -3.26 -20.87
CA PRO A 894 -25.26 -3.94 -21.98
C PRO A 894 -24.46 -5.23 -22.25
N GLY A 895 -25.16 -6.30 -22.64
CA GLY A 895 -24.54 -7.56 -23.05
C GLY A 895 -23.52 -7.39 -24.20
N PRO A 896 -22.89 -8.49 -24.63
CA PRO A 896 -21.57 -8.49 -25.25
C PRO A 896 -21.55 -7.70 -26.55
N LEU A 897 -20.79 -6.60 -26.56
CA LEU A 897 -20.29 -5.98 -27.79
C LEU A 897 -18.94 -5.34 -27.48
N PHE A 898 -17.90 -5.95 -28.04
CA PHE A 898 -16.51 -5.55 -27.93
C PHE A 898 -16.22 -4.23 -28.67
N VAL A 899 -15.11 -3.62 -28.22
CA VAL A 899 -14.26 -2.56 -28.80
C VAL A 899 -14.50 -1.16 -28.22
N THR A 900 -13.59 -0.75 -27.33
CA THR A 900 -13.30 0.65 -26.98
C THR A 900 -11.95 1.07 -27.58
N ASP A 901 -11.90 2.33 -27.99
CA ASP A 901 -10.72 3.00 -28.54
C ASP A 901 -9.78 3.51 -27.43
N HIS A 902 -8.48 3.24 -27.62
CA HIS A 902 -7.28 4.04 -27.26
C HIS A 902 -6.19 3.37 -26.39
N HIS A 903 -5.04 3.18 -27.06
CA HIS A 903 -3.65 3.29 -26.58
C HIS A 903 -3.23 2.53 -25.32
N HIS A 904 -3.32 1.20 -25.34
CA HIS A 904 -2.33 0.20 -24.87
C HIS A 904 -3.12 -1.10 -24.63
N VAL A 905 -2.70 -2.21 -25.24
CA VAL A 905 -3.41 -3.50 -25.10
C VAL A 905 -2.49 -4.45 -24.31
N SER A 906 -2.94 -4.87 -23.13
CA SER A 906 -2.39 -6.04 -22.43
C SER A 906 -2.99 -7.29 -23.06
N LEU A 907 -2.15 -8.17 -23.58
CA LEU A 907 -2.59 -9.36 -24.31
C LEU A 907 -2.52 -10.57 -23.36
N SER A 908 -3.65 -11.26 -23.17
CA SER A 908 -3.77 -12.47 -22.36
C SER A 908 -3.15 -13.71 -23.04
N LYS A 909 -3.08 -14.82 -22.28
CA LYS A 909 -2.34 -16.08 -22.49
C LYS A 909 -2.44 -16.78 -23.87
N GLU A 910 -3.18 -16.27 -24.84
CA GLU A 910 -3.35 -16.87 -26.18
C GLU A 910 -2.74 -16.05 -27.33
N THR A 911 -1.74 -15.20 -27.06
CA THR A 911 -1.08 -14.42 -28.12
C THR A 911 0.35 -14.87 -28.38
N LEU A 912 0.61 -15.42 -29.57
CA LEU A 912 1.95 -15.81 -30.02
C LEU A 912 2.67 -14.57 -30.61
N VAL A 913 3.73 -14.09 -29.96
CA VAL A 913 4.53 -12.95 -30.42
C VAL A 913 5.73 -13.45 -31.22
N LEU A 914 5.73 -13.19 -32.53
CA LEU A 914 6.87 -13.50 -33.41
C LEU A 914 7.48 -12.19 -33.91
N THR A 915 8.71 -11.92 -33.49
CA THR A 915 9.43 -10.67 -33.77
C THR A 915 9.99 -10.66 -35.21
N SER A 916 9.66 -9.61 -35.96
CA SER A 916 10.43 -9.19 -37.14
C SER A 916 10.39 -7.66 -37.17
N PHE A 917 11.45 -7.01 -36.68
CA PHE A 917 11.57 -5.54 -36.70
C PHE A 917 12.38 -5.08 -37.92
N SER A 918 11.94 -3.99 -38.57
CA SER A 918 12.63 -3.37 -39.70
C SER A 918 12.75 -1.86 -39.47
N TRP A 919 13.98 -1.37 -39.44
CA TRP A 919 14.34 0.03 -39.64
C TRP A 919 15.46 0.09 -40.67
N ILE A 920 15.25 0.74 -41.81
CA ILE A 920 16.26 1.45 -42.64
C ILE A 920 15.50 2.23 -43.73
N SER A 921 15.91 3.47 -43.93
CA SER A 921 15.52 4.34 -45.03
C SER A 921 16.11 3.86 -46.37
N GLY A 922 15.25 3.53 -47.35
CA GLY A 922 15.62 3.35 -48.76
C GLY A 922 15.75 1.89 -49.23
N PHE A 923 14.77 1.44 -50.02
CA PHE A 923 14.59 0.09 -50.61
C PHE A 923 14.29 -1.05 -49.61
N ALA A 924 13.34 -1.93 -49.97
CA ALA A 924 12.63 -2.82 -49.04
C ALA A 924 13.25 -4.22 -48.82
N LEU A 925 13.04 -4.70 -47.58
CA LEU A 925 13.13 -6.04 -46.98
C LEU A 925 14.35 -6.93 -47.27
N VAL A 926 15.41 -6.69 -46.49
CA VAL A 926 16.43 -7.67 -46.13
C VAL A 926 16.34 -7.92 -44.62
N GLY A 927 15.97 -9.15 -44.26
CA GLY A 927 15.95 -9.64 -42.87
C GLY A 927 17.36 -9.87 -42.35
N GLY A 928 17.62 -9.36 -41.15
CA GLY A 928 18.84 -9.53 -40.37
C GLY A 928 18.58 -9.04 -38.96
N VAL A 929 18.36 -9.94 -38.01
CA VAL A 929 18.08 -9.57 -36.61
C VAL A 929 19.41 -9.47 -35.84
N LYS A 930 19.70 -8.32 -35.22
CA LYS A 930 20.49 -8.34 -33.97
C LYS A 930 19.57 -8.90 -32.90
N CYS A 931 20.00 -9.92 -32.15
CA CYS A 931 19.21 -10.52 -31.06
C CYS A 931 18.38 -9.47 -30.33
N ALA A 932 17.06 -9.64 -30.32
CA ALA A 932 16.23 -8.99 -29.32
C ALA A 932 16.53 -9.64 -27.97
N ASP A 933 16.50 -8.87 -26.88
CA ASP A 933 16.68 -9.38 -25.51
C ASP A 933 15.55 -10.34 -25.06
N TYR A 934 14.60 -10.64 -25.96
CA TYR A 934 13.41 -11.44 -25.71
C TYR A 934 13.40 -12.67 -26.63
N GLY A 935 13.51 -13.85 -26.03
CA GLY A 935 13.46 -15.15 -26.73
C GLY A 935 12.04 -15.59 -27.10
N THR A 936 11.95 -16.68 -27.87
CA THR A 936 10.72 -17.29 -28.43
C THR A 936 9.70 -17.83 -27.39
N PHE A 937 9.89 -17.52 -26.11
CA PHE A 937 9.03 -17.93 -24.98
C PHE A 937 8.81 -16.79 -23.98
N ALA A 938 8.92 -15.53 -24.41
CA ALA A 938 8.62 -14.40 -23.57
C ALA A 938 7.14 -14.42 -23.14
N LYS A 939 6.91 -14.39 -21.82
CA LYS A 939 5.56 -14.43 -21.21
C LYS A 939 4.74 -13.17 -21.52
N TYR A 940 5.44 -12.07 -21.85
CA TYR A 940 4.88 -10.79 -22.26
C TYR A 940 5.78 -10.15 -23.32
N ALA A 941 5.20 -9.42 -24.26
CA ALA A 941 5.93 -8.52 -25.15
C ALA A 941 5.16 -7.22 -25.32
N VAL A 942 5.88 -6.09 -25.25
CA VAL A 942 5.31 -4.77 -25.50
C VAL A 942 5.56 -4.41 -26.95
N VAL A 943 4.49 -4.34 -27.74
CA VAL A 943 4.52 -3.91 -29.15
C VAL A 943 3.51 -2.78 -29.36
N ASP A 944 3.82 -1.88 -30.30
CA ASP A 944 2.88 -0.83 -30.67
C ASP A 944 1.64 -1.45 -31.34
N ARG A 945 0.44 -0.94 -31.05
CA ARG A 945 -0.83 -1.44 -31.61
C ARG A 945 -0.79 -1.51 -33.14
N ILE A 946 -0.05 -0.61 -33.81
CA ILE A 946 0.08 -0.62 -35.28
C ILE A 946 0.84 -1.84 -35.81
N GLN A 947 1.57 -2.56 -34.95
CA GLN A 947 2.31 -3.77 -35.29
C GLN A 947 1.48 -5.05 -35.13
N LEU A 948 0.25 -4.93 -34.60
CA LEU A 948 -0.68 -6.03 -34.41
C LEU A 948 -1.61 -6.17 -35.62
N LEU A 949 -1.72 -7.39 -36.16
CA LEU A 949 -2.70 -7.76 -37.18
C LEU A 949 -3.68 -8.75 -36.57
N LEU A 950 -4.98 -8.50 -36.78
CA LEU A 950 -6.02 -9.47 -36.42
C LEU A 950 -5.86 -10.74 -37.26
N ALA A 951 -5.72 -11.88 -36.59
CA ALA A 951 -5.77 -13.18 -37.25
C ALA A 951 -7.16 -13.40 -37.85
N PRO A 952 -7.28 -13.94 -39.08
CA PRO A 952 -8.57 -14.30 -39.62
C PRO A 952 -9.25 -15.34 -38.74
N ALA A 953 -10.57 -15.25 -38.58
CA ALA A 953 -11.36 -16.10 -37.67
C ALA A 953 -11.26 -17.62 -37.94
N TYR A 954 -10.75 -18.02 -39.11
CA TYR A 954 -10.55 -19.42 -39.49
C TYR A 954 -9.15 -19.97 -39.19
N ILE A 955 -8.27 -19.17 -38.58
CA ILE A 955 -6.91 -19.57 -38.17
C ILE A 955 -6.79 -19.38 -36.65
N ASP A 956 -6.62 -20.48 -35.92
CA ASP A 956 -6.37 -20.47 -34.47
C ASP A 956 -4.87 -20.56 -34.12
N GLY A 957 -4.55 -20.52 -32.82
CA GLY A 957 -3.19 -20.61 -32.32
C GLY A 957 -2.46 -21.91 -32.70
N LEU A 958 -3.19 -23.02 -32.88
CA LEU A 958 -2.64 -24.31 -33.27
C LEU A 958 -2.23 -24.31 -34.76
N HIS A 959 -3.07 -23.73 -35.61
CA HIS A 959 -2.77 -23.55 -37.04
C HIS A 959 -1.59 -22.60 -37.25
N LEU A 960 -1.48 -21.52 -36.47
CA LEU A 960 -0.34 -20.59 -36.53
C LEU A 960 0.96 -21.21 -36.04
N ALA A 961 0.92 -22.02 -34.97
CA ALA A 961 2.09 -22.73 -34.46
C ALA A 961 2.65 -23.76 -35.46
N ALA A 962 1.82 -24.27 -36.38
CA ALA A 962 2.25 -25.16 -37.46
C ALA A 962 2.94 -24.43 -38.64
N PHE A 963 2.84 -23.10 -38.73
CA PHE A 963 3.51 -22.31 -39.76
C PHE A 963 4.95 -22.03 -39.35
N SER A 964 5.92 -22.57 -40.10
CA SER A 964 7.31 -22.11 -40.01
C SER A 964 7.42 -20.59 -40.20
N LEU A 965 8.39 -19.93 -39.55
CA LEU A 965 8.56 -18.47 -39.59
C LEU A 965 8.53 -17.89 -41.02
N GLY A 966 9.15 -18.57 -41.98
CA GLY A 966 9.12 -18.15 -43.39
C GLY A 966 7.77 -18.35 -44.09
N GLY A 967 6.97 -19.34 -43.67
CA GLY A 967 5.59 -19.52 -44.10
C GLY A 967 4.69 -18.37 -43.63
N LEU A 968 4.90 -17.91 -42.38
CA LEU A 968 4.20 -16.75 -41.82
C LEU A 968 4.59 -15.44 -42.53
N THR A 969 5.88 -15.23 -42.81
CA THR A 969 6.37 -14.07 -43.58
C THR A 969 5.75 -14.05 -44.98
N THR A 970 5.67 -15.20 -45.64
CA THR A 970 5.05 -15.28 -46.97
C THR A 970 3.54 -15.06 -46.91
N TRP A 971 2.86 -15.57 -45.88
CA TRP A 971 1.44 -15.30 -45.66
C TRP A 971 1.16 -13.81 -45.43
N ARG A 972 1.97 -13.13 -44.61
CA ARG A 972 1.85 -11.68 -44.39
C ARG A 972 1.98 -10.91 -45.71
N PHE A 973 2.96 -11.24 -46.54
CA PHE A 973 3.15 -10.61 -47.85
C PHE A 973 2.03 -10.95 -48.85
N ALA A 974 1.62 -12.21 -48.93
CA ALA A 974 0.66 -12.67 -49.92
C ALA A 974 -0.78 -12.24 -49.61
N VAL A 975 -1.12 -12.09 -48.32
CA VAL A 975 -2.50 -11.88 -47.86
C VAL A 975 -2.75 -10.45 -47.37
N PHE A 976 -1.75 -9.79 -46.77
CA PHE A 976 -1.91 -8.44 -46.23
C PHE A 976 -1.06 -7.42 -47.02
N PRO A 977 -1.57 -6.21 -47.29
CA PRO A 977 -0.70 -5.12 -47.72
C PRO A 977 0.27 -4.80 -46.58
N THR A 978 1.58 -4.90 -46.82
CA THR A 978 2.60 -4.55 -45.83
C THR A 978 2.44 -3.09 -45.36
N LEU A 979 2.91 -2.81 -44.13
CA LEU A 979 2.75 -1.58 -43.32
C LEU A 979 3.19 -0.25 -43.98
N THR A 980 3.57 -0.22 -45.25
CA THR A 980 4.00 0.97 -45.99
C THR A 980 2.89 2.03 -46.09
N SER A 981 1.62 1.62 -46.07
CA SER A 981 0.46 2.52 -46.18
C SER A 981 0.20 3.37 -44.93
N LEU A 982 0.70 3.00 -43.75
CA LEU A 982 0.53 3.77 -42.51
C LEU A 982 1.69 4.75 -42.24
N ILE A 983 2.86 4.51 -42.84
CA ILE A 983 4.01 5.43 -42.78
C ILE A 983 3.82 6.63 -43.72
N LEU A 984 3.02 6.48 -44.79
CA LEU A 984 2.74 7.55 -45.75
C LEU A 984 1.74 8.62 -45.24
N LEU A 985 1.11 8.44 -44.07
CA LEU A 985 0.31 9.48 -43.41
C LEU A 985 1.14 10.58 -42.72
N HIS A 986 2.47 10.47 -42.73
CA HIS A 986 3.39 11.46 -42.16
C HIS A 986 4.34 12.12 -43.18
N LEU A 987 4.06 12.03 -44.49
CA LEU A 987 4.73 12.86 -45.50
C LEU A 987 3.84 14.03 -45.93
N PRO A 988 4.40 15.24 -46.18
CA PRO A 988 3.61 16.42 -46.52
C PRO A 988 2.84 16.33 -47.84
N GLU A 989 3.15 15.38 -48.73
CA GLU A 989 2.32 15.00 -49.90
C GLU A 989 2.50 13.51 -50.27
N PRO A 990 1.43 12.78 -50.68
CA PRO A 990 1.54 11.38 -51.12
C PRO A 990 2.05 11.24 -52.56
N PRO A 991 2.94 10.26 -52.87
CA PRO A 991 3.38 10.01 -54.23
C PRO A 991 2.25 9.44 -55.10
N ARG A 992 2.08 10.01 -56.30
CA ARG A 992 1.13 9.56 -57.32
C ARG A 992 1.65 8.30 -58.05
N SER A 993 1.58 7.13 -57.42
CA SER A 993 1.65 5.86 -58.16
C SER A 993 1.00 4.72 -57.39
N SER A 994 0.01 4.08 -58.00
CA SER A 994 -0.72 2.91 -57.53
C SER A 994 0.19 1.67 -57.45
N PHE A 995 0.87 1.46 -56.33
CA PHE A 995 1.47 0.17 -56.01
C PHE A 995 0.42 -0.68 -55.28
N ASN A 996 -0.05 -1.75 -55.93
CA ASN A 996 -0.87 -2.77 -55.26
C ASN A 996 0.12 -3.73 -54.56
N GLU A 997 0.38 -3.50 -53.27
CA GLU A 997 1.39 -4.21 -52.46
C GLU A 997 0.93 -5.57 -51.93
N ARG A 998 0.02 -6.25 -52.64
CA ARG A 998 -0.41 -7.64 -52.37
C ARG A 998 -0.19 -8.51 -53.61
N VAL A 999 -0.06 -9.81 -53.41
CA VAL A 999 -0.09 -10.76 -54.53
C VAL A 999 -1.41 -10.58 -55.28
N SER A 1000 -1.31 -10.24 -56.56
CA SER A 1000 -2.45 -9.95 -57.43
C SER A 1000 -2.52 -10.95 -58.58
N PRO A 1001 -3.73 -11.32 -59.06
CA PRO A 1001 -3.88 -12.25 -60.16
C PRO A 1001 -3.03 -11.85 -61.38
N GLY A 1002 -2.25 -12.79 -61.92
CA GLY A 1002 -1.40 -12.60 -63.09
C GLY A 1002 0.02 -12.07 -62.83
N GLN A 1003 0.38 -11.67 -61.60
CA GLN A 1003 1.75 -11.29 -61.25
C GLN A 1003 2.73 -12.46 -61.42
N ILE A 1004 3.95 -12.17 -61.89
CA ILE A 1004 5.00 -13.19 -62.06
C ILE A 1004 5.89 -13.22 -60.81
N ILE A 1005 5.82 -14.33 -60.06
CA ILE A 1005 6.52 -14.51 -58.79
C ILE A 1005 7.59 -15.58 -58.94
N LEU A 1006 8.82 -15.28 -58.52
CA LEU A 1006 9.94 -16.23 -58.52
C LEU A 1006 10.25 -16.70 -57.10
N VAL A 1007 10.21 -18.02 -56.86
CA VAL A 1007 10.64 -18.63 -55.60
C VAL A 1007 11.97 -19.36 -55.82
N THR A 1008 13.03 -18.95 -55.12
CA THR A 1008 14.41 -19.31 -55.48
C THR A 1008 14.99 -20.51 -54.74
N SER A 1009 14.31 -21.02 -53.69
CA SER A 1009 14.78 -22.15 -52.88
C SER A 1009 13.65 -23.13 -52.50
N ALA A 1010 13.03 -23.79 -53.48
CA ALA A 1010 11.90 -24.70 -53.24
C ALA A 1010 12.23 -26.10 -52.68
N GLY A 1011 13.19 -26.19 -51.75
CA GLY A 1011 13.67 -27.46 -51.19
C GLY A 1011 13.05 -27.88 -49.86
N GLY A 1012 12.39 -26.97 -49.12
CA GLY A 1012 11.87 -27.16 -47.76
C GLY A 1012 10.42 -26.72 -47.58
N SER A 1013 9.80 -27.08 -46.45
CA SER A 1013 8.37 -26.86 -46.13
C SER A 1013 7.91 -25.42 -46.31
N ILE A 1014 8.78 -24.43 -46.01
CA ILE A 1014 8.50 -22.99 -46.16
C ILE A 1014 8.14 -22.61 -47.60
N ALA A 1015 8.93 -23.08 -48.58
CA ALA A 1015 8.77 -22.67 -49.96
C ALA A 1015 7.50 -23.27 -50.59
N ILE A 1016 7.08 -24.45 -50.13
CA ILE A 1016 5.83 -25.09 -50.58
C ILE A 1016 4.62 -24.26 -50.14
N ILE A 1017 4.60 -23.80 -48.88
CA ILE A 1017 3.56 -22.92 -48.35
C ILE A 1017 3.52 -21.61 -49.14
N ALA A 1018 4.69 -21.03 -49.43
CA ALA A 1018 4.81 -19.81 -50.24
C ALA A 1018 4.20 -19.96 -51.64
N ILE A 1019 4.51 -21.07 -52.32
CA ILE A 1019 3.97 -21.37 -53.65
C ILE A 1019 2.45 -21.51 -53.58
N GLN A 1020 1.93 -22.28 -52.64
CA GLN A 1020 0.49 -22.52 -52.50
C GLN A 1020 -0.29 -21.22 -52.24
N LEU A 1021 0.20 -20.36 -51.33
CA LEU A 1021 -0.44 -19.08 -51.03
C LEU A 1021 -0.47 -18.17 -52.27
N CYS A 1022 0.64 -18.07 -53.00
CA CYS A 1022 0.72 -17.23 -54.19
C CYS A 1022 -0.13 -17.75 -55.35
N VAL A 1023 -0.15 -19.07 -55.57
CA VAL A 1023 -0.98 -19.72 -56.60
C VAL A 1023 -2.47 -19.53 -56.31
N VAL A 1024 -2.90 -19.67 -55.05
CA VAL A 1024 -4.30 -19.46 -54.65
C VAL A 1024 -4.74 -18.02 -54.89
N GLN A 1025 -3.84 -17.04 -54.76
CA GLN A 1025 -4.10 -15.63 -55.09
C GLN A 1025 -4.07 -15.34 -56.61
N GLY A 1026 -3.90 -16.36 -57.45
CA GLY A 1026 -3.94 -16.26 -58.92
C GLY A 1026 -2.63 -15.79 -59.55
N ALA A 1027 -1.51 -15.81 -58.83
CA ALA A 1027 -0.21 -15.43 -59.39
C ALA A 1027 0.40 -16.54 -60.26
N ASN A 1028 1.23 -16.11 -61.20
CA ASN A 1028 2.05 -16.96 -62.05
C ASN A 1028 3.36 -17.26 -61.31
N VAL A 1029 3.38 -18.36 -60.54
CA VAL A 1029 4.54 -18.74 -59.73
C VAL A 1029 5.53 -19.59 -60.53
N HIS A 1030 6.78 -19.14 -60.61
CA HIS A 1030 7.91 -19.84 -61.20
C HIS A 1030 8.93 -20.19 -60.11
N ILE A 1031 9.55 -21.36 -60.23
CA ILE A 1031 10.37 -21.92 -59.16
C ILE A 1031 11.78 -22.23 -59.66
N ARG A 1032 12.77 -21.92 -58.82
CA ARG A 1032 14.14 -22.42 -58.94
C ARG A 1032 14.45 -23.30 -57.72
N MET A 1033 15.03 -24.48 -57.94
CA MET A 1033 15.31 -25.43 -56.86
C MET A 1033 16.60 -26.23 -57.06
N ASN A 1034 17.13 -26.77 -55.96
CA ASN A 1034 18.16 -27.82 -55.93
C ASN A 1034 17.47 -29.16 -55.69
N GLY A 1035 17.40 -30.05 -56.68
CA GLY A 1035 16.65 -31.29 -56.44
C GLY A 1035 16.62 -32.32 -57.55
N SER A 1036 16.27 -33.54 -57.14
CA SER A 1036 15.89 -34.67 -58.01
C SER A 1036 14.58 -34.38 -58.77
N VAL A 1037 14.32 -35.16 -59.83
CA VAL A 1037 13.10 -35.08 -60.66
C VAL A 1037 11.81 -35.16 -59.82
N GLU A 1038 11.85 -35.84 -58.68
CA GLU A 1038 10.75 -35.95 -57.72
C GLU A 1038 10.30 -34.60 -57.13
N LYS A 1039 11.24 -33.72 -56.78
CA LYS A 1039 10.91 -32.37 -56.26
C LYS A 1039 10.31 -31.47 -57.34
N ILE A 1040 10.70 -31.68 -58.60
CA ILE A 1040 10.17 -30.96 -59.77
C ILE A 1040 8.71 -31.38 -60.00
N ASN A 1041 8.41 -32.67 -59.95
CA ASN A 1041 7.06 -33.19 -60.11
C ASN A 1041 6.12 -32.66 -59.00
N ASN A 1042 6.55 -32.66 -57.74
CA ASN A 1042 5.76 -32.10 -56.63
C ASN A 1042 5.46 -30.60 -56.80
N ALA A 1043 6.39 -29.82 -57.36
CA ALA A 1043 6.20 -28.39 -57.62
C ALA A 1043 5.21 -28.12 -58.77
N VAL A 1044 5.20 -28.98 -59.79
CA VAL A 1044 4.20 -28.94 -60.88
C VAL A 1044 2.82 -29.36 -60.36
N GLU A 1045 2.77 -30.34 -59.46
CA GLU A 1045 1.53 -30.83 -58.85
C GLU A 1045 0.81 -29.75 -58.01
N ILE A 1046 1.56 -28.85 -57.35
CA ILE A 1046 1.04 -27.65 -56.67
C ILE A 1046 0.81 -26.45 -57.61
N ARG A 1047 0.69 -26.69 -58.93
CA ARG A 1047 0.32 -25.74 -59.99
C ARG A 1047 1.29 -24.56 -60.20
N ALA A 1048 2.59 -24.74 -59.95
CA ALA A 1048 3.58 -23.78 -60.44
C ALA A 1048 3.61 -23.79 -61.98
N LYS A 1049 3.75 -22.62 -62.62
CA LYS A 1049 3.73 -22.50 -64.10
C LYS A 1049 5.02 -22.96 -64.77
N GLY A 1050 6.14 -22.93 -64.04
CA GLY A 1050 7.42 -23.44 -64.53
C GLY A 1050 8.41 -23.70 -63.40
N CYS A 1051 9.27 -24.71 -63.58
CA CYS A 1051 10.26 -25.14 -62.58
C CYS A 1051 11.63 -25.39 -63.23
N LEU A 1052 12.70 -24.79 -62.68
CA LEU A 1052 14.09 -24.99 -63.12
C LEU A 1052 14.92 -25.71 -62.05
N CYS A 1053 15.61 -26.78 -62.44
CA CYS A 1053 16.67 -27.41 -61.63
C CYS A 1053 18.05 -26.98 -62.14
N TYR A 1054 18.86 -26.36 -61.28
CA TYR A 1054 20.17 -25.85 -61.69
C TYR A 1054 21.26 -26.94 -61.77
N LYS A 1055 20.99 -28.17 -61.31
CA LYS A 1055 21.93 -29.31 -61.42
C LYS A 1055 22.20 -29.72 -62.88
N TYR A 1056 21.37 -29.27 -63.82
CA TYR A 1056 21.44 -29.57 -65.25
C TYR A 1056 21.88 -28.36 -66.12
N GLY A 1057 22.53 -27.35 -65.52
CA GLY A 1057 23.25 -26.32 -66.26
C GLY A 1057 22.41 -25.21 -66.92
N ALA A 1058 21.08 -25.24 -66.81
CA ALA A 1058 20.22 -24.19 -67.34
C ALA A 1058 20.19 -22.94 -66.43
N HIS A 1059 20.27 -21.75 -67.02
CA HIS A 1059 20.15 -20.46 -66.32
C HIS A 1059 18.68 -19.99 -66.28
N LEU A 1060 18.25 -19.23 -65.26
CA LEU A 1060 16.88 -18.68 -65.16
C LEU A 1060 16.42 -17.94 -66.43
N ALA A 1061 17.36 -17.35 -67.17
CA ALA A 1061 17.13 -16.69 -68.45
C ALA A 1061 16.52 -17.61 -69.53
N GLU A 1062 16.72 -18.93 -69.45
CA GLU A 1062 16.12 -19.91 -70.38
C GLU A 1062 14.66 -20.21 -70.05
N LEU A 1063 14.28 -20.25 -68.76
CA LEU A 1063 12.88 -20.42 -68.35
C LEU A 1063 12.05 -19.19 -68.73
N ILE A 1064 12.65 -18.01 -68.58
CA ILE A 1064 12.09 -16.72 -69.01
C ILE A 1064 11.88 -16.68 -70.54
N LYS A 1065 12.77 -17.31 -71.32
CA LYS A 1065 12.61 -17.45 -72.77
C LYS A 1065 11.55 -18.47 -73.19
N GLN A 1066 11.44 -19.61 -72.50
CA GLN A 1066 10.45 -20.64 -72.81
C GLN A 1066 9.00 -20.16 -72.59
N ASP A 1067 8.75 -19.39 -71.53
CA ASP A 1067 7.42 -18.89 -71.19
C ASP A 1067 7.13 -17.46 -71.70
N SER A 1068 8.00 -16.90 -72.56
CA SER A 1068 7.89 -15.53 -73.10
C SER A 1068 7.76 -14.42 -72.02
N ILE A 1069 8.37 -14.63 -70.85
CA ILE A 1069 8.31 -13.71 -69.71
C ILE A 1069 9.25 -12.53 -69.99
N LYS A 1070 8.75 -11.29 -69.90
CA LYS A 1070 9.59 -10.09 -70.10
C LYS A 1070 10.26 -9.61 -68.82
N HIS A 1071 9.55 -9.68 -67.68
CA HIS A 1071 10.03 -9.23 -66.37
C HIS A 1071 9.44 -10.05 -65.22
N VAL A 1072 10.14 -10.13 -64.09
CA VAL A 1072 9.64 -10.69 -62.81
C VAL A 1072 9.16 -9.56 -61.91
N ASP A 1073 7.98 -9.71 -61.31
CA ASP A 1073 7.36 -8.71 -60.43
C ASP A 1073 7.80 -8.88 -58.95
N VAL A 1074 7.95 -10.12 -58.47
CA VAL A 1074 8.29 -10.43 -57.07
C VAL A 1074 9.27 -11.60 -56.98
N VAL A 1075 10.22 -11.54 -56.04
CA VAL A 1075 11.13 -12.64 -55.69
C VAL A 1075 10.96 -13.02 -54.22
N ILE A 1076 10.85 -14.32 -53.93
CA ILE A 1076 10.80 -14.88 -52.58
C ILE A 1076 12.03 -15.78 -52.39
N ASP A 1077 12.92 -15.40 -51.48
CA ASP A 1077 14.24 -16.02 -51.27
C ASP A 1077 14.54 -16.31 -49.79
N SER A 1078 15.36 -17.33 -49.51
CA SER A 1078 15.68 -17.76 -48.15
C SER A 1078 17.02 -17.25 -47.59
N ALA A 1079 17.88 -16.64 -48.40
CA ALA A 1079 19.27 -16.31 -48.02
C ALA A 1079 19.70 -14.87 -48.36
N GLY A 1080 18.89 -14.10 -49.09
CA GLY A 1080 19.05 -12.64 -49.26
C GLY A 1080 20.39 -12.15 -49.82
N GLY A 1081 21.15 -13.00 -50.52
CA GLY A 1081 22.54 -12.74 -50.86
C GLY A 1081 22.78 -11.86 -52.10
N GLU A 1082 23.95 -11.21 -52.13
CA GLU A 1082 24.50 -10.40 -53.24
C GLU A 1082 24.44 -11.12 -54.62
N GLN A 1083 24.50 -12.46 -54.62
CA GLN A 1083 24.43 -13.32 -55.81
C GLN A 1083 23.10 -13.20 -56.59
N LEU A 1084 21.99 -12.86 -55.92
CA LEU A 1084 20.68 -12.69 -56.57
C LEU A 1084 20.71 -11.52 -57.57
N MET A 1085 21.33 -10.40 -57.17
CA MET A 1085 21.39 -9.18 -57.96
C MET A 1085 22.37 -9.31 -59.13
N THR A 1086 23.52 -9.95 -58.89
CA THR A 1086 24.56 -10.16 -59.92
C THR A 1086 24.10 -11.11 -61.03
N GLN A 1087 23.26 -12.11 -60.72
CA GLN A 1087 22.78 -13.09 -61.70
C GLN A 1087 21.49 -12.67 -62.42
N PHE A 1088 20.59 -11.89 -61.79
CA PHE A 1088 19.22 -11.71 -62.29
C PHE A 1088 18.75 -10.26 -62.42
N GLY A 1089 19.58 -9.26 -62.10
CA GLY A 1089 19.19 -7.84 -62.16
C GLY A 1089 18.65 -7.36 -63.51
N LYS A 1090 19.01 -8.02 -64.62
CA LYS A 1090 18.54 -7.65 -65.98
C LYS A 1090 17.12 -8.11 -66.33
N VAL A 1091 16.53 -9.02 -65.55
CA VAL A 1091 15.18 -9.59 -65.78
C VAL A 1091 14.16 -9.14 -64.75
N PHE A 1092 14.57 -8.34 -63.77
CA PHE A 1092 13.67 -7.71 -62.83
C PHE A 1092 12.97 -6.52 -63.46
N LYS A 1093 11.71 -6.31 -63.06
CA LYS A 1093 11.00 -5.08 -63.34
C LYS A 1093 11.65 -3.93 -62.55
N GLN A 1094 11.54 -2.71 -63.05
CA GLN A 1094 11.91 -1.53 -62.27
C GLN A 1094 11.05 -1.50 -60.99
N ALA A 1095 11.69 -1.45 -59.81
CA ALA A 1095 11.07 -1.62 -58.49
C ALA A 1095 10.48 -3.03 -58.19
N VAL A 1096 11.26 -4.09 -58.45
CA VAL A 1096 10.93 -5.47 -58.02
C VAL A 1096 10.84 -5.58 -56.49
N ILE A 1097 9.90 -6.38 -55.99
CA ILE A 1097 9.77 -6.69 -54.56
C ILE A 1097 10.57 -7.96 -54.25
N VAL A 1098 11.45 -7.91 -53.26
CA VAL A 1098 12.20 -9.08 -52.77
C VAL A 1098 11.78 -9.37 -51.33
N VAL A 1099 11.38 -10.62 -51.07
CA VAL A 1099 10.94 -11.10 -49.75
C VAL A 1099 11.93 -12.14 -49.25
N CYS A 1100 12.69 -11.78 -48.21
CA CYS A 1100 13.71 -12.64 -47.61
C CYS A 1100 13.26 -13.19 -46.25
N TYR A 1101 13.31 -14.50 -46.04
CA TYR A 1101 12.88 -15.16 -44.79
C TYR A 1101 13.99 -15.87 -44.00
N GLY A 1102 15.27 -15.55 -44.27
CA GLY A 1102 16.41 -16.08 -43.53
C GLY A 1102 17.67 -15.21 -43.63
N MET A 1103 17.95 -14.47 -42.56
CA MET A 1103 19.25 -14.24 -41.92
C MET A 1103 19.03 -13.54 -40.58
#